data_AF-A0A6L3J519-F1
#
_entry.id   AF-A0A6L3J519-F1
#
_cell.length_a   1.000
_cell.length_b   1.000
_cell.length_c   1.000
_cell.angle_alpha   90.00
_cell.angle_beta   90.00
_cell.angle_gamma   90.00
#
_symmetry.space_group_name_H-M   'P 1'
#
loop_
_entity.id
_entity.type
_entity.pdbx_description
1 polymer ?
#
loop_
_entity_poly.entity_id
_entity_poly.type
_entity_poly.pdbx_seq_one_letter_code
_entity_poly.pdbx_strand_id
1 'polypeptide(L)'
;MKHVKYLALVLCIGNLSPVMAQTASKSLTVDNLVAWQRISGQSISDNGKWVACKMEPWEGDAVVNLYDAQGKELATFPRADRFLFSASSDYLVVSQKPGKMIVDSLKIKKTKKDKLPMDALVIYSLLGDREVIDSLKTFKLAEKVDWVAFQKGRKDSTLYVQPLNANLSTRYEAPAVKAFNFAEKSGMLYYITAGDKAEEKPGLYLLNTETGVKTLIKEGDGVFKQVTFDEDGANLAFLYCAQKNSCYKAMSLWLSQQGAPATEVVARGNQALPKGWVISEHGKLQFSKSASRLFFGTSPEPRQKDTLQLAENRPNVQVWSWDEPVQYTVQNYNKEKELKRSYQAVYHINSGRICQLADEELSQILLGDEGDAPLALLSTSRPYSLSSMWEGRTRSDYYTVSLEDGSRKLLASADYGRYRLSPQGKYAYWYAETDSCWYTLSMADGKKVQLTTPVSFLAWDEENDVPDYPNAHGTAGWTERDESLLIYDRYDIWKFDPDAMKEPVNLTMNGRKNRISYRLVKLDKEERVVDVNKPQLLKGFNEVTKGNGYYKARFSTAASPKELIAGNYMLRSIYKAKNTDHVIYTMESFEQYPDLHYATLDFKKSIRLTHGIDQQKDYLWGTAELVSWISLDGRKLEGVVYKPANFDPAKKYPMIVSFYERNSETLFNYRMPEPHRSTIDYHFYNSNGYIVFNPDIRYVDGYPGESCYNCLMPGVAMLIGKGYIDEKAIGAQGHSWGGYQVAYLATRTDLFAAIESGAPVVNMFSAYGGIRWGSGLARSFQYEHTQSRLAGTPWSTPLRYLENSALFTMDKVQTPVLIMHNDADGHVPWYQGIEYFVAMKRLGKPCWMLNYTGEPHWPTKIANKIDFQKRMFQFFNHYLKKEAMPEWMSDGVPAVEQPYELGY
;
A
#
# COMPACT_ATOMS: atom_id res chain seq x y z
N MET A 1 30.57 -52.05 73.39
CA MET A 1 30.41 -53.52 73.26
C MET A 1 29.16 -53.81 72.44
N LYS A 2 29.32 -54.60 71.35
CA LYS A 2 28.36 -55.56 70.73
C LYS A 2 26.90 -55.10 70.48
N HIS A 3 26.50 -54.88 69.21
CA HIS A 3 25.75 -55.81 68.31
C HIS A 3 24.30 -56.10 68.76
N VAL A 4 23.27 -55.95 67.91
CA VAL A 4 22.70 -56.97 66.98
C VAL A 4 21.51 -56.29 66.22
N LYS A 5 21.49 -56.13 64.89
CA LYS A 5 21.05 -56.97 63.73
C LYS A 5 19.63 -56.68 63.17
N TYR A 6 19.62 -56.37 61.86
CA TYR A 6 18.72 -56.77 60.74
C TYR A 6 17.17 -56.69 60.86
N LEU A 7 16.53 -56.01 59.90
CA LEU A 7 15.51 -56.62 59.02
C LEU A 7 15.19 -55.80 57.75
N ALA A 8 15.47 -56.42 56.61
CA ALA A 8 14.63 -56.56 55.42
C ALA A 8 14.21 -55.33 54.57
N LEU A 9 14.83 -55.30 53.39
CA LEU A 9 14.48 -54.57 52.17
C LEU A 9 13.59 -55.47 51.30
N VAL A 10 12.41 -55.01 50.82
CA VAL A 10 11.74 -55.44 49.57
C VAL A 10 10.52 -54.54 49.25
N LEU A 11 10.55 -53.99 48.04
CA LEU A 11 9.52 -53.46 47.11
C LEU A 11 8.36 -52.55 47.58
N CYS A 12 8.32 -51.34 47.00
CA CYS A 12 7.25 -50.96 46.06
C CYS A 12 7.76 -49.98 45.00
N ILE A 13 7.58 -50.38 43.75
CA ILE A 13 7.82 -49.61 42.52
C ILE A 13 6.73 -48.53 42.42
N GLY A 14 7.13 -47.26 42.35
CA GLY A 14 6.26 -46.13 42.02
C GLY A 14 6.79 -45.41 40.79
N ASN A 15 6.07 -45.53 39.68
CA ASN A 15 6.32 -44.85 38.41
C ASN A 15 6.47 -43.33 38.60
N LEU A 16 7.69 -42.80 38.44
CA LEU A 16 7.91 -41.37 38.21
C LEU A 16 7.80 -41.10 36.71
N SER A 17 6.59 -40.75 36.28
CA SER A 17 6.42 -40.08 34.98
C SER A 17 7.03 -38.68 35.08
N PRO A 18 7.78 -38.20 34.08
CA PRO A 18 8.21 -36.81 34.07
C PRO A 18 6.97 -35.95 33.85
N VAL A 19 6.54 -35.25 34.90
CA VAL A 19 5.58 -34.15 34.78
C VAL A 19 6.29 -33.08 33.97
N MET A 20 5.96 -32.98 32.67
CA MET A 20 6.24 -31.77 31.92
C MET A 20 5.48 -30.63 32.60
N ALA A 21 6.20 -29.72 33.23
CA ALA A 21 5.63 -28.47 33.70
C ALA A 21 5.13 -27.70 32.47
N GLN A 22 3.81 -27.68 32.25
CA GLN A 22 3.19 -26.71 31.36
C GLN A 22 3.43 -25.32 31.97
N THR A 23 4.31 -24.54 31.37
CA THR A 23 4.44 -23.12 31.65
C THR A 23 3.08 -22.46 31.37
N ALA A 24 2.51 -21.79 32.38
CA ALA A 24 1.24 -21.09 32.20
C ALA A 24 1.39 -19.97 31.15
N SER A 25 0.47 -19.90 30.19
CA SER A 25 0.44 -18.83 29.18
C SER A 25 0.30 -17.45 29.86
N LYS A 26 1.04 -16.45 29.39
CA LYS A 26 1.09 -15.08 29.92
C LYS A 26 0.26 -14.10 29.07
N SER A 27 -0.09 -12.96 29.65
CA SER A 27 -0.71 -11.86 28.90
C SER A 27 0.34 -11.12 28.05
N LEU A 28 -0.06 -10.66 26.87
CA LEU A 28 0.76 -9.77 26.02
C LEU A 28 1.01 -8.42 26.71
N THR A 29 2.18 -7.84 26.45
CA THR A 29 2.53 -6.44 26.78
C THR A 29 2.78 -5.63 25.52
N VAL A 30 2.82 -4.29 25.62
CA VAL A 30 3.17 -3.42 24.48
C VAL A 30 4.56 -3.75 23.93
N ASP A 31 5.53 -4.10 24.78
CA ASP A 31 6.86 -4.47 24.32
C ASP A 31 6.85 -5.80 23.53
N ASN A 32 5.91 -6.71 23.82
CA ASN A 32 5.70 -7.91 23.00
C ASN A 32 5.16 -7.56 21.61
N LEU A 33 4.32 -6.52 21.48
CA LEU A 33 3.85 -6.04 20.17
C LEU A 33 5.03 -5.58 19.31
N VAL A 34 5.98 -4.86 19.91
CA VAL A 34 7.17 -4.35 19.19
C VAL A 34 8.08 -5.48 18.70
N ALA A 35 8.27 -6.50 19.52
CA ALA A 35 9.13 -7.65 19.25
C ALA A 35 8.49 -8.71 18.32
N TRP A 36 7.18 -8.60 18.05
CA TRP A 36 6.43 -9.60 17.30
C TRP A 36 6.97 -9.79 15.89
N GLN A 37 7.41 -11.01 15.54
CA GLN A 37 7.94 -11.29 14.21
C GLN A 37 6.82 -11.43 13.19
N ARG A 38 6.99 -10.77 12.05
CA ARG A 38 6.07 -10.80 10.91
C ARG A 38 6.79 -11.10 9.61
N ILE A 39 6.09 -11.73 8.67
CA ILE A 39 6.58 -11.84 7.29
C ILE A 39 6.50 -10.47 6.62
N SER A 40 7.64 -9.93 6.17
CA SER A 40 7.73 -8.65 5.47
C SER A 40 8.17 -8.77 4.01
N GLY A 41 8.63 -9.96 3.61
CA GLY A 41 9.06 -10.25 2.25
C GLY A 41 9.09 -11.74 2.02
N GLN A 42 8.75 -12.17 0.81
CA GLN A 42 8.78 -13.56 0.41
C GLN A 42 9.08 -13.66 -1.08
N SER A 43 9.78 -14.73 -1.48
CA SER A 43 10.07 -15.02 -2.88
C SER A 43 10.20 -16.53 -3.08
N ILE A 44 9.79 -16.99 -4.25
CA ILE A 44 9.99 -18.36 -4.73
C ILE A 44 10.92 -18.28 -5.95
N SER A 45 11.87 -19.21 -6.06
CA SER A 45 12.76 -19.28 -7.21
C SER A 45 12.01 -19.60 -8.50
N ASP A 46 12.55 -19.21 -9.66
CA ASP A 46 11.89 -19.40 -10.96
C ASP A 46 11.60 -20.89 -11.26
N ASN A 47 12.47 -21.79 -10.80
CA ASN A 47 12.27 -23.25 -10.89
C ASN A 47 11.36 -23.84 -9.80
N GLY A 48 10.92 -23.05 -8.82
CA GLY A 48 10.01 -23.45 -7.75
C GLY A 48 10.61 -24.35 -6.68
N LYS A 49 11.92 -24.61 -6.66
CA LYS A 49 12.56 -25.51 -5.69
C LYS A 49 12.86 -24.84 -4.35
N TRP A 50 12.99 -23.52 -4.35
CA TRP A 50 13.51 -22.76 -3.22
C TRP A 50 12.58 -21.61 -2.85
N VAL A 51 12.43 -21.37 -1.55
CA VAL A 51 11.62 -20.27 -1.03
C VAL A 51 12.44 -19.50 -0.01
N ALA A 52 12.51 -18.18 -0.18
CA ALA A 52 13.13 -17.28 0.79
C ALA A 52 12.05 -16.43 1.46
N CYS A 53 12.06 -16.37 2.78
CA CYS A 53 11.10 -15.63 3.59
C CYS A 53 11.83 -14.69 4.56
N LYS A 54 11.44 -13.42 4.58
CA LYS A 54 11.98 -12.40 5.49
C LYS A 54 11.03 -12.19 6.67
N MET A 55 11.50 -12.56 7.85
CA MET A 55 10.84 -12.29 9.14
C MET A 55 11.46 -11.05 9.78
N GLU A 56 10.63 -10.14 10.31
CA GLU A 56 11.12 -8.98 11.08
C GLU A 56 10.19 -8.58 12.22
N PRO A 57 10.74 -8.06 13.33
CA PRO A 57 9.98 -7.31 14.33
C PRO A 57 9.62 -5.91 13.83
N TRP A 58 8.71 -5.23 14.52
CA TRP A 58 8.44 -3.81 14.27
C TRP A 58 9.63 -2.92 14.63
N GLU A 59 10.41 -3.34 15.62
CA GLU A 59 11.70 -2.76 15.94
C GLU A 59 12.76 -3.83 16.19
N GLY A 60 13.81 -3.86 15.37
CA GLY A 60 14.91 -4.82 15.49
C GLY A 60 15.52 -5.18 14.13
N ASP A 61 16.34 -6.23 14.14
CA ASP A 61 16.99 -6.75 12.94
C ASP A 61 16.12 -7.85 12.29
N ALA A 62 16.01 -7.82 10.96
CA ALA A 62 15.28 -8.82 10.19
C ALA A 62 16.14 -10.07 9.91
N VAL A 63 15.48 -11.18 9.62
CA VAL A 63 16.10 -12.46 9.26
C VAL A 63 15.49 -12.96 7.96
N VAL A 64 16.31 -13.47 7.04
CA VAL A 64 15.83 -14.22 5.87
C VAL A 64 16.11 -15.70 6.09
N ASN A 65 15.08 -16.53 6.03
CA ASN A 65 15.16 -17.99 6.08
C ASN A 65 14.97 -18.54 4.66
N LEU A 66 15.77 -19.54 4.30
CA LEU A 66 15.71 -20.25 3.02
C LEU A 66 15.19 -21.67 3.26
N TYR A 67 14.17 -22.07 2.51
CA TYR A 67 13.54 -23.38 2.57
C TYR A 67 13.61 -24.11 1.23
N ASP A 68 13.64 -25.45 1.27
CA ASP A 68 13.33 -26.29 0.11
C ASP A 68 11.82 -26.54 -0.05
N ALA A 69 11.45 -27.15 -1.16
CA ALA A 69 10.09 -27.56 -1.48
C ALA A 69 9.50 -28.63 -0.52
N GLN A 70 10.32 -29.23 0.35
CA GLN A 70 9.88 -30.19 1.37
C GLN A 70 9.66 -29.53 2.74
N GLY A 71 9.95 -28.23 2.87
CA GLY A 71 9.80 -27.47 4.11
C GLY A 71 11.01 -27.52 5.03
N LYS A 72 12.15 -28.05 4.58
CA LYS A 72 13.39 -28.03 5.35
C LYS A 72 14.04 -26.66 5.26
N GLU A 73 14.35 -26.05 6.40
CA GLU A 73 15.20 -24.86 6.45
C GLU A 73 16.64 -25.24 6.09
N LEU A 74 17.20 -24.58 5.08
CA LEU A 74 18.54 -24.84 4.55
C LEU A 74 19.57 -23.85 5.08
N ALA A 75 19.19 -22.57 5.18
CA ALA A 75 20.07 -21.49 5.60
C ALA A 75 19.29 -20.33 6.21
N THR A 76 19.96 -19.59 7.08
CA THR A 76 19.42 -18.41 7.75
C THR A 76 20.41 -17.25 7.67
N PHE A 77 19.89 -16.09 7.25
CA PHE A 77 20.66 -14.86 7.01
C PHE A 77 20.22 -13.77 8.00
N PRO A 78 20.96 -13.56 9.11
CA PRO A 78 20.61 -12.54 10.08
C PRO A 78 20.90 -11.14 9.55
N ARG A 79 20.15 -10.15 10.04
CA ARG A 79 20.24 -8.73 9.66
C ARG A 79 20.01 -8.51 8.16
N ALA A 80 19.22 -9.37 7.53
CA ALA A 80 18.97 -9.31 6.09
C ALA A 80 18.03 -8.14 5.74
N ASP A 81 18.19 -7.54 4.56
CA ASP A 81 17.33 -6.44 4.11
C ASP A 81 16.60 -6.76 2.80
N ARG A 82 17.36 -6.94 1.72
CA ARG A 82 16.89 -7.33 0.39
C ARG A 82 17.47 -8.69 0.04
N PHE A 83 16.69 -9.51 -0.67
CA PHE A 83 17.12 -10.81 -1.16
C PHE A 83 16.53 -11.09 -2.54
N LEU A 84 17.28 -11.76 -3.41
CA LEU A 84 16.87 -12.09 -4.79
C LEU A 84 17.45 -13.45 -5.18
N PHE A 85 16.66 -14.26 -5.89
CA PHE A 85 17.17 -15.46 -6.57
C PHE A 85 17.80 -15.08 -7.91
N SER A 86 18.83 -15.82 -8.33
CA SER A 86 19.42 -15.71 -9.66
C SER A 86 18.50 -16.28 -10.75
N ALA A 87 18.77 -15.97 -12.02
CA ALA A 87 17.99 -16.44 -13.16
C ALA A 87 17.98 -17.97 -13.28
N SER A 88 19.10 -18.64 -13.02
CA SER A 88 19.17 -20.11 -12.96
C SER A 88 18.41 -20.72 -11.78
N SER A 89 18.11 -19.92 -10.76
CA SER A 89 17.66 -20.39 -9.45
C SER A 89 18.67 -21.25 -8.70
N ASP A 90 19.98 -21.06 -8.95
CA ASP A 90 21.07 -21.76 -8.25
C ASP A 90 21.71 -20.91 -7.14
N TYR A 91 21.41 -19.61 -7.08
CA TYR A 91 21.96 -18.69 -6.09
C TYR A 91 20.87 -17.84 -5.41
N LEU A 92 21.08 -17.55 -4.13
CA LEU A 92 20.36 -16.53 -3.38
C LEU A 92 21.33 -15.42 -3.00
N VAL A 93 21.03 -14.18 -3.39
CA VAL A 93 21.84 -13.00 -3.06
C VAL A 93 21.10 -12.14 -2.05
N VAL A 94 21.73 -11.89 -0.90
CA VAL A 94 21.13 -11.22 0.27
C VAL A 94 21.99 -10.03 0.68
N SER A 95 21.40 -8.84 0.84
CA SER A 95 22.07 -7.73 1.51
C SER A 95 21.86 -7.82 3.03
N GLN A 96 22.92 -7.63 3.80
CA GLN A 96 22.90 -7.61 5.26
C GLN A 96 23.19 -6.21 5.78
N LYS A 97 22.33 -5.70 6.65
CA LYS A 97 22.53 -4.44 7.37
C LYS A 97 23.44 -4.64 8.58
N PRO A 98 24.16 -3.59 9.03
CA PRO A 98 24.76 -3.56 10.34
C PRO A 98 23.68 -3.72 11.42
N GLY A 99 24.00 -4.41 12.52
CA GLY A 99 23.03 -4.65 13.59
C GLY A 99 22.51 -3.36 14.22
N LYS A 100 21.19 -3.24 14.37
CA LYS A 100 20.53 -2.00 14.82
C LYS A 100 21.07 -1.48 16.14
N MET A 101 21.26 -2.35 17.13
CA MET A 101 21.78 -1.96 18.45
C MET A 101 23.18 -1.32 18.36
N ILE A 102 24.06 -1.83 17.49
CA ILE A 102 25.39 -1.28 17.25
C ILE A 102 25.27 0.11 16.61
N VAL A 103 24.43 0.23 15.58
CA VAL A 103 24.20 1.50 14.87
C VAL A 103 23.64 2.56 15.81
N ASP A 104 22.67 2.20 16.64
CA ASP A 104 22.05 3.13 17.58
C ASP A 104 23.02 3.53 18.70
N SER A 105 23.84 2.62 19.22
CA SER A 105 24.94 2.96 20.14
C SER A 105 25.94 3.96 19.54
N LEU A 106 26.31 3.77 18.27
CA LEU A 106 27.22 4.69 17.56
C LEU A 106 26.58 6.07 17.33
N LYS A 107 25.27 6.11 17.05
CA LYS A 107 24.52 7.38 16.91
C LYS A 107 24.42 8.12 18.25
N ILE A 108 24.17 7.42 19.36
CA ILE A 108 24.17 8.00 20.71
C ILE A 108 25.55 8.61 21.02
N LYS A 109 26.64 7.94 20.62
CA LYS A 109 28.02 8.46 20.68
C LYS A 109 28.33 9.57 19.66
N LYS A 110 27.35 10.04 18.88
CA LYS A 110 27.48 11.08 17.84
C LYS A 110 28.55 10.75 16.79
N THR A 111 28.71 9.46 16.46
CA THR A 111 29.67 8.99 15.43
C THR A 111 29.29 9.59 14.07
N LYS A 112 30.28 10.12 13.34
CA LYS A 112 30.04 10.70 12.00
C LYS A 112 29.51 9.64 11.02
N LYS A 113 28.60 10.03 10.13
CA LYS A 113 27.88 9.14 9.20
C LYS A 113 28.79 8.30 8.30
N ASP A 114 29.92 8.87 7.87
CA ASP A 114 30.94 8.21 7.05
C ASP A 114 31.68 7.09 7.81
N LYS A 115 31.73 7.16 9.14
CA LYS A 115 32.33 6.16 10.04
C LYS A 115 31.36 5.10 10.54
N LEU A 116 30.06 5.22 10.24
CA LEU A 116 29.12 4.15 10.55
C LEU A 116 29.45 2.89 9.73
N PRO A 117 29.14 1.68 10.22
CA PRO A 117 29.28 0.48 9.42
C PRO A 117 28.42 0.54 8.15
N MET A 118 28.83 -0.20 7.13
CA MET A 118 28.09 -0.34 5.86
C MET A 118 27.47 -1.72 5.76
N ASP A 119 26.53 -1.85 4.83
CA ASP A 119 25.90 -3.13 4.52
C ASP A 119 26.94 -4.11 3.95
N ALA A 120 26.61 -5.40 3.94
CA ALA A 120 27.36 -6.44 3.26
C ALA A 120 26.46 -7.15 2.23
N LEU A 121 27.05 -7.74 1.20
CA LEU A 121 26.38 -8.63 0.26
C LEU A 121 26.77 -10.07 0.59
N VAL A 122 25.80 -10.96 0.65
CA VAL A 122 26.02 -12.40 0.77
C VAL A 122 25.55 -13.05 -0.50
N ILE A 123 26.43 -13.75 -1.21
CA ILE A 123 26.10 -14.59 -2.35
C ILE A 123 26.15 -16.02 -1.84
N TYR A 124 24.99 -16.70 -1.87
CA TYR A 124 24.85 -18.05 -1.38
C TYR A 124 24.50 -18.99 -2.54
N SER A 125 25.41 -19.92 -2.83
CA SER A 125 25.13 -21.04 -3.72
C SER A 125 24.17 -22.00 -3.02
N LEU A 126 23.14 -22.44 -3.73
CA LEU A 126 22.16 -23.38 -3.19
C LEU A 126 22.71 -24.81 -3.11
N LEU A 127 23.97 -25.02 -3.50
CA LEU A 127 24.78 -26.20 -3.19
C LEU A 127 25.54 -26.10 -1.85
N GLY A 128 25.57 -24.91 -1.22
CA GLY A 128 26.09 -24.70 0.13
C GLY A 128 27.22 -23.66 0.26
N ASP A 129 27.85 -23.26 -0.84
CA ASP A 129 28.96 -22.29 -0.82
C ASP A 129 28.48 -20.87 -0.51
N ARG A 130 29.31 -20.10 0.20
CA ARG A 130 28.98 -18.74 0.63
C ARG A 130 30.13 -17.77 0.41
N GLU A 131 29.85 -16.69 -0.30
CA GLU A 131 30.73 -15.52 -0.43
C GLU A 131 30.12 -14.33 0.32
N VAL A 132 30.95 -13.57 1.03
CA VAL A 132 30.53 -12.35 1.73
C VAL A 132 31.39 -11.18 1.28
N ILE A 133 30.73 -10.12 0.83
CA ILE A 133 31.35 -8.90 0.31
C ILE A 133 30.96 -7.76 1.23
N ASP A 134 31.95 -7.15 1.86
CA ASP A 134 31.79 -6.03 2.78
C ASP A 134 31.60 -4.68 2.06
N SER A 135 31.28 -3.64 2.84
CA SER A 135 31.21 -2.26 2.35
C SER A 135 30.25 -2.04 1.18
N LEU A 136 29.15 -2.79 1.14
CA LEU A 136 28.12 -2.72 0.11
C LEU A 136 27.39 -1.38 0.17
N LYS A 137 27.30 -0.73 -0.99
CA LYS A 137 26.44 0.43 -1.21
C LYS A 137 25.11 0.03 -1.86
N THR A 138 25.15 -0.80 -2.89
CA THR A 138 23.97 -1.31 -3.60
C THR A 138 24.36 -2.46 -4.54
N PHE A 139 23.38 -3.24 -4.98
CA PHE A 139 23.56 -4.31 -5.96
C PHE A 139 22.34 -4.48 -6.88
N LYS A 140 22.56 -5.17 -8.01
CA LYS A 140 21.57 -5.60 -9.00
C LYS A 140 21.93 -7.01 -9.50
N LEU A 141 20.90 -7.80 -9.81
CA LEU A 141 21.03 -9.04 -10.55
C LEU A 141 20.48 -8.83 -11.96
N ALA A 142 21.10 -9.49 -12.94
CA ALA A 142 20.50 -9.63 -14.26
C ALA A 142 19.30 -10.60 -14.19
N GLU A 143 18.24 -10.34 -14.96
CA GLU A 143 17.00 -11.12 -14.85
C GLU A 143 17.03 -12.44 -15.65
N LYS A 144 17.88 -12.52 -16.69
CA LYS A 144 17.94 -13.68 -17.60
C LYS A 144 19.25 -14.46 -17.54
N VAL A 145 20.28 -13.89 -16.92
CA VAL A 145 21.61 -14.50 -16.82
C VAL A 145 22.14 -14.39 -15.40
N ASP A 146 23.04 -15.29 -15.02
CA ASP A 146 23.58 -15.38 -13.66
C ASP A 146 24.73 -14.41 -13.43
N TRP A 147 24.42 -13.12 -13.45
CA TRP A 147 25.38 -12.04 -13.23
C TRP A 147 24.90 -11.10 -12.13
N VAL A 148 25.85 -10.67 -11.30
CA VAL A 148 25.64 -9.68 -10.25
C VAL A 148 26.52 -8.47 -10.49
N ALA A 149 25.93 -7.30 -10.32
CA ALA A 149 26.62 -6.02 -10.32
C ALA A 149 26.44 -5.36 -8.96
N PHE A 150 27.53 -5.02 -8.28
CA PHE A 150 27.48 -4.40 -6.95
C PHE A 150 28.51 -3.29 -6.79
N GLN A 151 28.17 -2.28 -6.00
CA GLN A 151 29.06 -1.16 -5.68
C GLN A 151 29.62 -1.28 -4.26
N LYS A 152 30.95 -1.15 -4.13
CA LYS A 152 31.63 -1.07 -2.83
C LYS A 152 32.09 0.34 -2.50
N GLY A 153 32.01 0.70 -1.22
CA GLY A 153 32.44 1.99 -0.68
C GLY A 153 31.35 3.07 -0.73
N ARG A 154 31.64 4.25 -0.16
CA ARG A 154 30.66 5.35 -0.05
C ARG A 154 30.78 6.33 -1.23
N LYS A 155 31.78 7.20 -1.14
CA LYS A 155 32.12 8.21 -2.16
C LYS A 155 33.04 7.56 -3.19
N ASP A 156 32.83 7.90 -4.47
CA ASP A 156 33.61 7.39 -5.60
C ASP A 156 33.68 5.84 -5.62
N SER A 157 32.55 5.21 -5.25
CA SER A 157 32.40 3.77 -5.11
C SER A 157 32.74 3.02 -6.40
N THR A 158 33.48 1.93 -6.27
CA THR A 158 33.85 1.04 -7.38
C THR A 158 32.71 0.06 -7.65
N LEU A 159 32.32 -0.05 -8.93
CA LEU A 159 31.42 -1.08 -9.42
C LEU A 159 32.22 -2.36 -9.71
N TYR A 160 31.67 -3.48 -9.29
CA TYR A 160 32.13 -4.81 -9.63
C TYR A 160 31.01 -5.54 -10.36
N VAL A 161 31.32 -6.18 -11.47
CA VAL A 161 30.41 -7.02 -12.24
C VAL A 161 31.04 -8.39 -12.38
N GLN A 162 30.39 -9.42 -11.87
CA GLN A 162 30.93 -10.78 -11.88
C GLN A 162 29.82 -11.81 -12.13
N PRO A 163 30.14 -12.96 -12.74
CA PRO A 163 29.23 -14.08 -12.84
C PRO A 163 29.03 -14.69 -11.46
N LEU A 164 27.87 -15.30 -11.23
CA LEU A 164 27.61 -16.09 -10.01
C LEU A 164 28.19 -17.50 -10.14
N ASN A 165 28.29 -18.02 -11.37
CA ASN A 165 28.88 -19.32 -11.65
C ASN A 165 30.39 -19.31 -11.37
N ALA A 166 30.82 -20.08 -10.37
CA ALA A 166 32.22 -20.16 -9.92
C ALA A 166 33.20 -20.66 -11.00
N ASN A 167 32.70 -21.33 -12.05
CA ASN A 167 33.53 -21.77 -13.18
C ASN A 167 33.90 -20.64 -14.15
N LEU A 168 33.26 -19.48 -14.02
CA LEU A 168 33.59 -18.27 -14.77
C LEU A 168 34.35 -17.32 -13.82
N SER A 169 35.65 -17.16 -14.04
CA SER A 169 36.51 -16.32 -13.18
C SER A 169 36.57 -14.85 -13.61
N THR A 170 35.84 -14.47 -14.66
CA THR A 170 35.92 -13.13 -15.24
C THR A 170 35.24 -12.11 -14.34
N ARG A 171 36.00 -11.12 -13.88
CA ARG A 171 35.49 -10.01 -13.06
C ARG A 171 35.80 -8.68 -13.74
N TYR A 172 34.81 -7.82 -13.81
CA TYR A 172 34.97 -6.45 -14.31
C TYR A 172 34.88 -5.47 -13.15
N GLU A 173 35.77 -4.48 -13.19
CA GLU A 173 35.83 -3.42 -12.19
C GLU A 173 35.80 -2.08 -12.91
N ALA A 174 34.99 -1.16 -12.39
CA ALA A 174 34.94 0.21 -12.88
C ALA A 174 34.96 1.15 -11.66
N PRO A 175 35.99 2.00 -11.51
CA PRO A 175 36.08 2.93 -10.39
C PRO A 175 35.07 4.08 -10.54
N ALA A 176 34.80 4.78 -9.44
CA ALA A 176 34.04 6.03 -9.42
C ALA A 176 32.67 6.00 -10.15
N VAL A 177 31.94 4.89 -10.05
CA VAL A 177 30.66 4.71 -10.73
C VAL A 177 29.53 5.44 -10.00
N LYS A 178 28.76 6.22 -10.76
CA LYS A 178 27.63 7.03 -10.29
C LYS A 178 26.30 6.28 -10.40
N ALA A 179 26.12 5.48 -11.46
CA ALA A 179 24.91 4.70 -11.71
C ALA A 179 25.21 3.52 -12.64
N PHE A 180 24.42 2.45 -12.52
CA PHE A 180 24.50 1.27 -13.38
C PHE A 180 23.15 0.52 -13.36
N ASN A 181 22.85 -0.24 -14.41
CA ASN A 181 21.73 -1.17 -14.45
C ASN A 181 21.90 -2.20 -15.57
N PHE A 182 21.19 -3.33 -15.45
CA PHE A 182 21.08 -4.33 -16.52
C PHE A 182 19.92 -4.00 -17.47
N ALA A 183 20.02 -4.48 -18.71
CA ALA A 183 18.89 -4.67 -19.60
C ALA A 183 17.97 -5.78 -19.07
N GLU A 184 16.70 -5.75 -19.46
CA GLU A 184 15.69 -6.65 -18.90
C GLU A 184 15.86 -8.09 -19.39
N LYS A 185 16.17 -8.29 -20.68
CA LYS A 185 16.22 -9.61 -21.30
C LYS A 185 17.61 -10.12 -21.64
N SER A 186 18.67 -9.41 -21.28
CA SER A 186 20.05 -9.80 -21.63
C SER A 186 21.06 -9.49 -20.52
N GLY A 187 22.29 -10.00 -20.67
CA GLY A 187 23.44 -9.65 -19.84
C GLY A 187 24.06 -8.28 -20.15
N MET A 188 23.38 -7.43 -20.92
CA MET A 188 23.87 -6.08 -21.19
C MET A 188 23.76 -5.21 -19.94
N LEU A 189 24.84 -4.54 -19.56
CA LEU A 189 24.88 -3.61 -18.44
C LEU A 189 25.40 -2.26 -18.91
N TYR A 190 24.73 -1.18 -18.49
CA TYR A 190 25.31 0.16 -18.59
C TYR A 190 25.93 0.58 -17.26
N TYR A 191 26.98 1.40 -17.31
CA TYR A 191 27.46 2.13 -16.15
C TYR A 191 27.99 3.51 -16.51
N ILE A 192 27.86 4.46 -15.57
CA ILE A 192 28.36 5.83 -15.70
C ILE A 192 29.50 6.02 -14.72
N THR A 193 30.69 6.35 -15.21
CA THR A 193 31.89 6.56 -14.40
C THR A 193 32.43 7.98 -14.53
N ALA A 194 33.04 8.49 -13.45
CA ALA A 194 33.88 9.70 -13.52
C ALA A 194 35.29 9.41 -14.06
N GLY A 195 35.58 8.15 -14.40
CA GLY A 195 36.88 7.68 -14.84
C GLY A 195 37.88 7.53 -13.69
N ASP A 196 39.04 7.00 -14.03
CA ASP A 196 40.28 7.16 -13.26
C ASP A 196 41.34 7.81 -14.15
N LYS A 197 42.34 8.47 -13.55
CA LYS A 197 43.34 9.21 -14.33
C LYS A 197 44.28 8.31 -15.15
N ALA A 198 44.11 6.98 -15.13
CA ALA A 198 45.08 6.02 -15.62
C ALA A 198 44.57 5.19 -16.81
N GLU A 199 43.28 4.76 -16.84
CA GLU A 199 42.80 3.77 -17.82
C GLU A 199 41.36 3.99 -18.32
N GLU A 200 40.43 4.51 -17.50
CA GLU A 200 39.04 4.76 -17.92
C GLU A 200 38.69 6.24 -18.03
N LYS A 201 38.25 6.68 -19.20
CA LYS A 201 37.75 8.04 -19.40
C LYS A 201 36.39 8.23 -18.71
N PRO A 202 36.06 9.44 -18.21
CA PRO A 202 34.72 9.75 -17.74
C PRO A 202 33.70 9.56 -18.87
N GLY A 203 32.57 8.91 -18.57
CA GLY A 203 31.53 8.67 -19.57
C GLY A 203 30.53 7.58 -19.22
N LEU A 204 29.69 7.25 -20.20
CA LEU A 204 28.73 6.16 -20.20
C LEU A 204 29.28 4.99 -21.03
N TYR A 205 29.34 3.82 -20.42
CA TYR A 205 29.84 2.58 -21.02
C TYR A 205 28.74 1.52 -21.07
N LEU A 206 28.84 0.65 -22.07
CA LEU A 206 28.17 -0.64 -22.12
C LEU A 206 29.17 -1.75 -21.86
N LEU A 207 28.72 -2.75 -21.10
CA LEU A 207 29.42 -3.99 -20.85
C LEU A 207 28.48 -5.12 -21.26
N ASN A 208 28.90 -5.91 -22.24
CA ASN A 208 28.28 -7.20 -22.51
C ASN A 208 28.96 -8.23 -21.60
N THR A 209 28.23 -8.75 -20.61
CA THR A 209 28.83 -9.64 -19.60
C THR A 209 29.24 -11.00 -20.16
N GLU A 210 28.64 -11.46 -21.25
CA GLU A 210 28.93 -12.78 -21.84
C GLU A 210 30.21 -12.77 -22.67
N THR A 211 30.42 -11.70 -23.45
CA THR A 211 31.60 -11.55 -24.32
C THR A 211 32.74 -10.79 -23.65
N GLY A 212 32.44 -10.05 -22.59
CA GLY A 212 33.36 -9.11 -21.96
C GLY A 212 33.68 -7.85 -22.75
N VAL A 213 32.99 -7.64 -23.87
CA VAL A 213 33.16 -6.45 -24.69
C VAL A 213 32.65 -5.25 -23.91
N LYS A 214 33.58 -4.33 -23.63
CA LYS A 214 33.33 -3.02 -23.05
C LYS A 214 33.40 -1.95 -24.15
N THR A 215 32.32 -1.20 -24.31
CA THR A 215 32.23 -0.13 -25.32
C THR A 215 31.91 1.21 -24.67
N LEU A 216 32.73 2.23 -24.97
CA LEU A 216 32.43 3.61 -24.60
C LEU A 216 31.32 4.15 -25.50
N ILE A 217 30.15 4.41 -24.94
CA ILE A 217 28.98 4.91 -25.67
C ILE A 217 29.01 6.42 -25.80
N LYS A 218 29.40 7.12 -24.73
CA LYS A 218 29.53 8.58 -24.74
C LYS A 218 30.59 9.02 -23.75
N GLU A 219 31.66 9.62 -24.26
CA GLU A 219 32.70 10.28 -23.45
C GLU A 219 32.17 11.59 -22.85
N GLY A 220 32.58 11.90 -21.62
CA GLY A 220 32.38 13.18 -20.96
C GLY A 220 32.03 13.06 -19.49
N ASP A 221 32.43 14.06 -18.71
CA ASP A 221 32.17 14.19 -17.27
C ASP A 221 30.83 14.89 -16.94
N GLY A 222 30.02 15.15 -17.98
CA GLY A 222 28.69 15.72 -17.90
C GLY A 222 27.68 14.88 -17.11
N VAL A 223 26.43 15.33 -17.13
CA VAL A 223 25.33 14.72 -16.39
C VAL A 223 24.52 13.82 -17.32
N PHE A 224 24.48 12.53 -16.99
CA PHE A 224 23.64 11.53 -17.62
C PHE A 224 22.37 11.31 -16.78
N LYS A 225 21.21 11.29 -17.41
CA LYS A 225 19.92 11.03 -16.77
C LYS A 225 19.10 10.04 -17.57
N GLN A 226 18.28 9.27 -16.86
CA GLN A 226 17.31 8.33 -17.42
C GLN A 226 17.88 7.35 -18.46
N VAL A 227 19.09 6.82 -18.22
CA VAL A 227 19.69 5.82 -19.10
C VAL A 227 18.79 4.57 -19.13
N THR A 228 18.30 4.22 -20.32
CA THR A 228 17.24 3.24 -20.52
C THR A 228 17.57 2.34 -21.71
N PHE A 229 17.40 1.03 -21.53
CA PHE A 229 17.49 0.05 -22.61
C PHE A 229 16.12 -0.18 -23.25
N ASP A 230 16.09 -0.67 -24.49
CA ASP A 230 14.99 -1.51 -24.95
C ASP A 230 15.05 -2.89 -24.25
N GLU A 231 14.02 -3.71 -24.38
CA GLU A 231 13.92 -4.95 -23.57
C GLU A 231 15.12 -5.88 -23.77
N ASP A 232 15.62 -6.00 -25.00
CA ASP A 232 16.73 -6.89 -25.38
C ASP A 232 18.12 -6.28 -25.09
N GLY A 233 18.19 -4.99 -24.78
CA GLY A 233 19.45 -4.27 -24.55
C GLY A 233 20.23 -3.96 -25.83
N ALA A 234 19.57 -4.04 -26.98
CA ALA A 234 20.14 -3.73 -28.29
C ALA A 234 20.25 -2.22 -28.52
N ASN A 235 19.30 -1.44 -27.98
CA ASN A 235 19.27 0.00 -28.07
C ASN A 235 19.39 0.62 -26.67
N LEU A 236 20.16 1.70 -26.56
CA LEU A 236 20.32 2.46 -25.32
C LEU A 236 20.03 3.93 -25.57
N ALA A 237 19.06 4.48 -24.85
CA ALA A 237 18.72 5.89 -24.88
C ALA A 237 19.03 6.56 -23.54
N PHE A 238 19.42 7.83 -23.58
CA PHE A 238 19.69 8.61 -22.37
C PHE A 238 19.60 10.11 -22.62
N LEU A 239 19.39 10.86 -21.54
CA LEU A 239 19.50 12.31 -21.53
C LEU A 239 20.90 12.72 -21.10
N TYR A 240 21.48 13.69 -21.79
CA TYR A 240 22.83 14.18 -21.50
C TYR A 240 22.90 15.70 -21.48
N CYS A 241 23.66 16.23 -20.53
CA CYS A 241 24.03 17.64 -20.47
C CYS A 241 25.50 17.78 -20.12
N ALA A 242 26.28 18.48 -20.95
CA ALA A 242 27.71 18.68 -20.72
C ALA A 242 28.00 19.50 -19.44
N GLN A 243 27.18 20.51 -19.15
CA GLN A 243 27.37 21.39 -17.99
C GLN A 243 26.33 21.14 -16.91
N LYS A 244 26.78 20.69 -15.75
CA LYS A 244 25.92 20.36 -14.60
C LYS A 244 24.95 21.49 -14.19
N ASN A 245 25.42 22.74 -14.23
CA ASN A 245 24.62 23.89 -13.82
C ASN A 245 23.58 24.33 -14.88
N SER A 246 23.60 23.72 -16.06
CA SER A 246 22.71 24.04 -17.18
C SER A 246 21.72 22.92 -17.49
N CYS A 247 21.73 21.82 -16.71
CA CYS A 247 20.88 20.64 -16.92
C CYS A 247 19.38 20.95 -17.02
N TYR A 248 18.90 21.97 -16.31
CA TYR A 248 17.49 22.36 -16.35
C TYR A 248 17.04 22.92 -17.71
N LYS A 249 17.97 23.32 -18.60
CA LYS A 249 17.66 23.89 -19.92
C LYS A 249 18.45 23.32 -21.09
N ALA A 250 19.52 22.58 -20.83
CA ALA A 250 20.51 22.16 -21.84
C ALA A 250 20.67 20.63 -21.93
N MET A 251 19.62 19.87 -21.61
CA MET A 251 19.57 18.44 -21.89
C MET A 251 19.33 18.19 -23.39
N SER A 252 19.99 17.19 -23.93
CA SER A 252 19.70 16.60 -25.23
C SER A 252 19.46 15.09 -25.10
N LEU A 253 18.71 14.54 -26.07
CA LEU A 253 18.41 13.11 -26.14
C LEU A 253 19.43 12.42 -27.05
N TRP A 254 20.00 11.34 -26.55
CA TRP A 254 21.01 10.54 -27.23
C TRP A 254 20.56 9.10 -27.38
N LEU A 255 20.96 8.48 -28.48
CA LEU A 255 20.63 7.09 -28.82
C LEU A 255 21.88 6.36 -29.30
N SER A 256 22.11 5.18 -28.75
CA SER A 256 23.05 4.18 -29.24
C SER A 256 22.26 2.96 -29.71
N GLN A 257 22.63 2.44 -30.88
CA GLN A 257 22.02 1.23 -31.46
C GLN A 257 23.12 0.21 -31.67
N GLN A 258 22.85 -1.04 -31.26
CA GLN A 258 23.77 -2.18 -31.41
C GLN A 258 25.18 -1.90 -30.84
N GLY A 259 25.25 -1.15 -29.74
CA GLY A 259 26.51 -0.79 -29.09
C GLY A 259 27.39 0.22 -29.83
N ALA A 260 26.92 0.83 -30.93
CA ALA A 260 27.64 1.91 -31.60
C ALA A 260 27.76 3.16 -30.70
N PRO A 261 28.77 4.03 -30.88
CA PRO A 261 28.83 5.32 -30.19
C PRO A 261 27.52 6.09 -30.32
N ALA A 262 27.03 6.65 -29.22
CA ALA A 262 25.74 7.33 -29.23
C ALA A 262 25.76 8.59 -30.09
N THR A 263 24.65 8.84 -30.79
CA THR A 263 24.41 10.06 -31.56
C THR A 263 23.36 10.92 -30.86
N GLU A 264 23.48 12.24 -31.01
CA GLU A 264 22.46 13.17 -30.55
C GLU A 264 21.28 13.13 -31.52
N VAL A 265 20.14 12.62 -31.06
CA VAL A 265 18.93 12.46 -31.90
C VAL A 265 17.93 13.59 -31.70
N VAL A 266 17.94 14.25 -30.52
CA VAL A 266 17.16 15.47 -30.28
C VAL A 266 18.00 16.48 -29.52
N ALA A 267 18.43 17.52 -30.22
CA ALA A 267 19.14 18.66 -29.64
C ALA A 267 18.19 19.67 -28.96
N ARG A 268 18.74 20.51 -28.09
CA ARG A 268 18.03 21.68 -27.55
C ARG A 268 17.62 22.62 -28.68
N GLY A 269 16.39 23.13 -28.64
CA GLY A 269 15.89 24.09 -29.63
C GLY A 269 15.57 23.45 -30.98
N ASN A 270 15.47 22.11 -31.03
CA ASN A 270 14.94 21.41 -32.20
C ASN A 270 13.57 22.00 -32.59
N GLN A 271 13.39 22.30 -33.88
CA GLN A 271 12.20 22.98 -34.39
C GLN A 271 10.91 22.17 -34.25
N ALA A 272 11.00 20.85 -34.07
CA ALA A 272 9.85 19.98 -33.82
C ALA A 272 9.28 20.13 -32.39
N LEU A 273 10.04 20.76 -31.47
CA LEU A 273 9.57 21.05 -30.12
C LEU A 273 8.90 22.43 -30.07
N PRO A 274 7.92 22.65 -29.18
CA PRO A 274 7.29 23.96 -29.03
C PRO A 274 8.32 25.06 -28.70
N LYS A 275 8.08 26.28 -29.21
CA LYS A 275 9.00 27.41 -29.01
C LYS A 275 9.17 27.70 -27.52
N GLY A 276 10.43 27.81 -27.07
CA GLY A 276 10.76 28.07 -25.66
C GLY A 276 10.71 26.85 -24.74
N TRP A 277 10.54 25.65 -25.31
CA TRP A 277 10.59 24.40 -24.57
C TRP A 277 11.96 23.74 -24.59
N VAL A 278 12.21 22.91 -23.60
CA VAL A 278 13.43 22.14 -23.36
C VAL A 278 13.10 20.67 -23.13
N ILE A 279 14.09 19.81 -23.30
CA ILE A 279 13.97 18.39 -22.92
C ILE A 279 14.06 18.30 -21.39
N SER A 280 13.07 17.66 -20.78
CA SER A 280 12.92 17.61 -19.33
C SER A 280 13.47 16.29 -18.78
N GLU A 281 14.32 16.37 -17.76
CA GLU A 281 14.81 15.19 -17.04
C GLU A 281 13.76 14.53 -16.13
N HIS A 282 12.55 15.09 -16.05
CA HIS A 282 11.48 14.63 -15.18
C HIS A 282 10.42 13.77 -15.88
N GLY A 283 10.38 13.77 -17.22
CA GLY A 283 9.48 12.89 -17.98
C GLY A 283 10.15 11.59 -18.36
N LYS A 284 9.45 10.46 -18.24
CA LYS A 284 10.01 9.12 -18.44
C LYS A 284 10.50 8.92 -19.89
N LEU A 285 11.78 8.58 -20.03
CA LEU A 285 12.37 8.05 -21.25
C LEU A 285 12.08 6.55 -21.36
N GLN A 286 11.45 6.11 -22.46
CA GLN A 286 11.15 4.69 -22.68
C GLN A 286 11.01 4.37 -24.18
N PHE A 287 11.42 3.17 -24.57
CA PHE A 287 11.14 2.63 -25.90
C PHE A 287 9.70 2.12 -25.98
N SER A 288 9.14 2.08 -27.19
CA SER A 288 7.98 1.24 -27.47
C SER A 288 8.37 -0.24 -27.48
N LYS A 289 7.39 -1.15 -27.41
CA LYS A 289 7.64 -2.60 -27.39
C LYS A 289 8.47 -3.09 -28.58
N SER A 290 8.17 -2.61 -29.79
CA SER A 290 8.92 -2.89 -31.02
C SER A 290 10.28 -2.18 -31.12
N ALA A 291 10.62 -1.32 -30.14
CA ALA A 291 11.76 -0.42 -30.17
C ALA A 291 11.81 0.49 -31.42
N SER A 292 10.68 0.75 -32.07
CA SER A 292 10.58 1.64 -33.24
C SER A 292 10.38 3.12 -32.86
N ARG A 293 9.89 3.38 -31.64
CA ARG A 293 9.64 4.71 -31.08
C ARG A 293 10.33 4.88 -29.75
N LEU A 294 10.75 6.11 -29.47
CA LEU A 294 11.35 6.53 -28.21
C LEU A 294 10.57 7.70 -27.63
N PHE A 295 9.90 7.48 -26.50
CA PHE A 295 9.12 8.50 -25.81
C PHE A 295 9.98 9.22 -24.79
N PHE A 296 9.88 10.55 -24.72
CA PHE A 296 10.66 11.38 -23.80
C PHE A 296 9.86 12.58 -23.30
N GLY A 297 10.30 13.19 -22.20
CA GLY A 297 9.65 14.37 -21.62
C GLY A 297 10.20 15.70 -22.15
N THR A 298 9.30 16.66 -22.37
CA THR A 298 9.62 18.06 -22.65
C THR A 298 8.87 18.98 -21.67
N SER A 299 9.32 20.22 -21.53
CA SER A 299 8.65 21.23 -20.71
C SER A 299 8.99 22.64 -21.19
N PRO A 300 8.18 23.66 -20.88
CA PRO A 300 8.63 25.05 -20.96
C PRO A 300 9.96 25.24 -20.23
N GLU A 301 10.84 26.13 -20.72
CA GLU A 301 12.09 26.43 -20.04
C GLU A 301 11.82 26.95 -18.62
N PRO A 302 12.42 26.34 -17.57
CA PRO A 302 12.19 26.77 -16.19
C PRO A 302 12.57 28.24 -15.97
N ARG A 303 11.60 29.02 -15.45
CA ARG A 303 11.81 30.44 -15.13
C ARG A 303 12.90 30.60 -14.08
N GLN A 304 13.82 31.53 -14.31
CA GLN A 304 14.84 31.87 -13.32
C GLN A 304 14.24 32.77 -12.24
N LYS A 305 14.68 32.58 -11.00
CA LYS A 305 14.36 33.54 -9.94
C LYS A 305 15.00 34.87 -10.31
N ASP A 306 14.23 35.94 -10.23
CA ASP A 306 14.80 37.28 -10.27
C ASP A 306 15.83 37.40 -9.12
N THR A 307 17.01 37.92 -9.37
CA THR A 307 18.07 38.11 -8.38
C THR A 307 18.38 39.58 -8.14
N LEU A 308 17.65 40.50 -8.77
CA LEU A 308 17.82 41.94 -8.62
C LEU A 308 17.26 42.45 -7.28
N GLN A 309 16.34 41.71 -6.68
CA GLN A 309 15.80 41.98 -5.34
C GLN A 309 16.35 40.97 -4.32
N LEU A 310 16.87 41.49 -3.20
CA LEU A 310 17.29 40.67 -2.06
C LEU A 310 16.12 39.83 -1.55
N ALA A 311 16.40 38.58 -1.15
CA ALA A 311 15.38 37.64 -0.71
C ALA A 311 14.60 38.13 0.52
N GLU A 312 15.27 38.86 1.44
CA GLU A 312 14.64 39.49 2.62
C GLU A 312 13.66 40.62 2.26
N ASN A 313 13.87 41.27 1.12
CA ASN A 313 13.01 42.35 0.63
C ASN A 313 11.83 41.84 -0.19
N ARG A 314 11.69 40.52 -0.36
CA ARG A 314 10.54 39.91 -1.02
C ARG A 314 9.46 39.57 -0.01
N PRO A 315 8.29 40.22 -0.08
CA PRO A 315 7.17 39.86 0.78
C PRO A 315 6.82 38.37 0.61
N ASN A 316 6.81 37.62 1.71
CA ASN A 316 6.35 36.24 1.75
C ASN A 316 4.82 36.20 1.91
N VAL A 317 4.10 36.69 0.90
CA VAL A 317 2.64 36.78 0.89
C VAL A 317 2.03 35.68 0.05
N GLN A 318 0.95 35.08 0.56
CA GLN A 318 0.08 34.18 -0.21
C GLN A 318 -1.19 34.95 -0.55
N VAL A 319 -1.57 35.00 -1.83
CA VAL A 319 -2.77 35.70 -2.31
C VAL A 319 -3.75 34.66 -2.81
N TRP A 320 -4.97 34.65 -2.26
CA TRP A 320 -6.04 33.72 -2.63
C TRP A 320 -7.11 34.53 -3.37
N SER A 321 -7.47 34.12 -4.59
CA SER A 321 -8.57 34.73 -5.35
C SER A 321 -9.82 33.87 -5.25
N TRP A 322 -10.99 34.50 -5.32
CA TRP A 322 -12.27 33.78 -5.24
C TRP A 322 -12.59 32.98 -6.51
N ASP A 323 -11.98 33.32 -7.64
CA ASP A 323 -12.22 32.79 -8.99
C ASP A 323 -11.01 32.08 -9.61
N GLU A 324 -10.02 31.69 -8.80
CA GLU A 324 -8.86 30.97 -9.33
C GLU A 324 -9.25 29.57 -9.85
N PRO A 325 -8.79 29.14 -11.05
CA PRO A 325 -9.17 27.84 -11.62
C PRO A 325 -8.72 26.63 -10.79
N VAL A 326 -7.64 26.79 -10.02
CA VAL A 326 -7.09 25.81 -9.10
C VAL A 326 -6.82 26.53 -7.79
N GLN A 327 -7.38 26.07 -6.67
CA GLN A 327 -7.16 26.72 -5.37
C GLN A 327 -5.67 26.81 -5.00
N TYR A 328 -5.24 27.94 -4.43
CA TYR A 328 -3.86 28.19 -4.05
C TYR A 328 -3.27 27.08 -3.17
N THR A 329 -4.03 26.54 -2.22
CA THR A 329 -3.61 25.45 -1.35
C THR A 329 -3.31 24.17 -2.13
N VAL A 330 -4.08 23.86 -3.17
CA VAL A 330 -3.82 22.76 -4.11
C VAL A 330 -2.59 23.05 -4.96
N GLN A 331 -2.42 24.29 -5.43
CA GLN A 331 -1.23 24.71 -6.17
C GLN A 331 0.04 24.56 -5.32
N ASN A 332 -0.01 25.02 -4.07
CA ASN A 332 1.11 24.97 -3.13
C ASN A 332 1.45 23.53 -2.75
N TYR A 333 0.44 22.69 -2.51
CA TYR A 333 0.63 21.25 -2.29
C TYR A 333 1.30 20.57 -3.50
N ASN A 334 0.84 20.88 -4.71
CA ASN A 334 1.36 20.31 -5.95
C ASN A 334 2.61 21.04 -6.49
N LYS A 335 3.12 22.07 -5.81
CA LYS A 335 4.17 22.96 -6.34
C LYS A 335 5.40 22.22 -6.86
N GLU A 336 5.94 21.29 -6.06
CA GLU A 336 7.10 20.48 -6.47
C GLU A 336 6.80 19.56 -7.65
N LYS A 337 5.56 19.07 -7.76
CA LYS A 337 5.09 18.24 -8.87
C LYS A 337 4.92 19.10 -10.14
N GLU A 338 4.36 20.29 -10.03
CA GLU A 338 4.19 21.21 -11.15
C GLU A 338 5.54 21.75 -11.66
N LEU A 339 6.49 22.05 -10.77
CA LEU A 339 7.86 22.43 -11.16
C LEU A 339 8.60 21.31 -11.90
N LYS A 340 8.21 20.05 -11.69
CA LYS A 340 8.74 18.86 -12.36
C LYS A 340 7.82 18.35 -13.47
N ARG A 341 6.75 19.08 -13.80
CA ARG A 341 5.80 18.68 -14.83
C ARG A 341 6.53 18.57 -16.16
N SER A 342 6.25 17.49 -16.87
CA SER A 342 6.77 17.22 -18.20
C SER A 342 5.65 16.70 -19.07
N TYR A 343 5.82 16.89 -20.38
CA TYR A 343 4.84 16.59 -21.40
C TYR A 343 5.50 15.69 -22.43
N GLN A 344 4.84 14.59 -22.77
CA GLN A 344 5.46 13.55 -23.60
C GLN A 344 5.59 13.99 -25.06
N ALA A 345 6.75 13.70 -25.63
CA ALA A 345 7.04 13.73 -27.06
C ALA A 345 7.54 12.34 -27.49
N VAL A 346 7.57 12.11 -28.80
CA VAL A 346 8.04 10.86 -29.41
C VAL A 346 9.07 11.14 -30.50
N TYR A 347 10.10 10.31 -30.55
CA TYR A 347 11.09 10.22 -31.61
C TYR A 347 10.92 8.90 -32.35
N HIS A 348 10.73 8.94 -33.67
CA HIS A 348 10.62 7.76 -34.52
C HIS A 348 12.01 7.35 -35.00
N ILE A 349 12.51 6.22 -34.52
CA ILE A 349 13.91 5.83 -34.67
C ILE A 349 14.29 5.64 -36.15
N ASN A 350 13.42 5.03 -36.94
CA ASN A 350 13.70 4.72 -38.34
C ASN A 350 13.64 5.95 -39.27
N SER A 351 12.85 6.98 -38.93
CA SER A 351 12.65 8.15 -39.79
C SER A 351 13.34 9.41 -39.28
N GLY A 352 13.83 9.42 -38.03
CA GLY A 352 14.36 10.61 -37.38
C GLY A 352 13.31 11.67 -37.02
N ARG A 353 12.02 11.36 -37.23
CA ARG A 353 10.92 12.31 -37.04
C ARG A 353 10.59 12.48 -35.55
N ILE A 354 10.29 13.71 -35.15
CA ILE A 354 9.93 14.06 -33.78
C ILE A 354 8.51 14.63 -33.77
N CYS A 355 7.73 14.26 -32.77
CA CYS A 355 6.41 14.81 -32.56
C CYS A 355 6.16 15.13 -31.09
N GLN A 356 5.66 16.34 -30.80
CA GLN A 356 5.14 16.69 -29.48
C GLN A 356 3.73 16.13 -29.33
N LEU A 357 3.47 15.34 -28.28
CA LEU A 357 2.18 14.67 -28.11
C LEU A 357 1.30 15.39 -27.08
N ALA A 358 1.85 15.63 -25.88
CA ALA A 358 1.16 16.33 -24.78
C ALA A 358 1.63 17.79 -24.65
N ASP A 359 0.85 18.63 -23.97
CA ASP A 359 1.24 20.01 -23.64
C ASP A 359 0.62 20.53 -22.33
N GLU A 360 0.81 21.83 -22.03
CA GLU A 360 0.28 22.48 -20.81
C GLU A 360 -1.24 22.43 -20.68
N GLU A 361 -1.96 22.29 -21.80
CA GLU A 361 -3.41 22.14 -21.80
C GLU A 361 -3.80 20.66 -21.68
N LEU A 362 -3.17 19.79 -22.48
CA LEU A 362 -3.40 18.35 -22.54
C LEU A 362 -2.19 17.57 -22.03
N SER A 363 -2.12 17.43 -20.70
CA SER A 363 -0.89 16.98 -20.02
C SER A 363 -0.80 15.47 -19.76
N GLN A 364 -1.94 14.77 -19.69
CA GLN A 364 -1.98 13.35 -19.35
C GLN A 364 -2.12 12.51 -20.60
N ILE A 365 -1.23 11.53 -20.79
CA ILE A 365 -1.23 10.62 -21.94
C ILE A 365 -1.23 9.16 -21.49
N LEU A 366 -2.04 8.33 -22.14
CA LEU A 366 -2.03 6.87 -22.01
C LEU A 366 -1.67 6.26 -23.36
N LEU A 367 -0.61 5.44 -23.38
CA LEU A 367 -0.16 4.71 -24.56
C LEU A 367 -0.83 3.33 -24.60
N GLY A 368 -1.33 2.94 -25.79
CA GLY A 368 -1.81 1.58 -26.06
C GLY A 368 -0.67 0.71 -26.62
N ASP A 369 -0.82 -0.61 -26.50
CA ASP A 369 0.12 -1.61 -27.05
C ASP A 369 1.58 -1.32 -26.69
N GLU A 370 1.82 -0.93 -25.43
CA GLU A 370 3.16 -0.61 -24.92
C GLU A 370 3.91 0.43 -25.81
N GLY A 371 3.15 1.35 -26.43
CA GLY A 371 3.67 2.43 -27.28
C GLY A 371 3.65 2.14 -28.79
N ASP A 372 3.26 0.92 -29.21
CA ASP A 372 3.20 0.54 -30.63
C ASP A 372 1.85 0.86 -31.29
N ALA A 373 0.79 1.11 -30.51
CA ALA A 373 -0.51 1.48 -31.06
C ALA A 373 -0.40 2.77 -31.92
N PRO A 374 -1.20 2.93 -32.99
CA PRO A 374 -1.15 4.14 -33.82
C PRO A 374 -1.67 5.38 -33.10
N LEU A 375 -2.59 5.20 -32.15
CA LEU A 375 -3.23 6.26 -31.39
C LEU A 375 -2.97 6.09 -29.89
N ALA A 376 -2.90 7.20 -29.19
CA ALA A 376 -2.89 7.29 -27.73
C ALA A 376 -4.06 8.13 -27.24
N LEU A 377 -4.33 8.08 -25.93
CA LEU A 377 -5.37 8.88 -25.29
C LEU A 377 -4.74 10.05 -24.53
N LEU A 378 -5.16 11.28 -24.84
CA LEU A 378 -4.84 12.48 -24.08
C LEU A 378 -6.01 12.89 -23.19
N SER A 379 -5.70 13.48 -22.03
CA SER A 379 -6.72 14.06 -21.17
C SER A 379 -6.25 15.25 -20.34
N THR A 380 -7.22 16.06 -19.92
CA THR A 380 -7.00 17.15 -18.98
C THR A 380 -8.21 17.38 -18.09
N SER A 381 -7.95 17.56 -16.80
CA SER A 381 -8.94 17.94 -15.79
C SER A 381 -8.78 19.39 -15.34
N ARG A 382 -7.76 20.09 -15.85
CA ARG A 382 -7.41 21.43 -15.38
C ARG A 382 -8.59 22.41 -15.42
N PRO A 383 -9.42 22.47 -16.48
CA PRO A 383 -10.59 23.36 -16.53
C PRO A 383 -11.64 23.08 -15.44
N TYR A 384 -11.66 21.89 -14.87
CA TYR A 384 -12.69 21.41 -13.92
C TYR A 384 -12.16 21.25 -12.49
N SER A 385 -10.95 21.75 -12.22
CA SER A 385 -10.30 21.61 -10.91
C SER A 385 -11.09 22.30 -9.80
N LEU A 386 -11.61 23.49 -10.09
CA LEU A 386 -12.42 24.25 -9.14
C LEU A 386 -13.70 23.48 -8.74
N SER A 387 -14.48 23.00 -9.71
CA SER A 387 -15.72 22.28 -9.41
C SER A 387 -15.50 20.97 -8.64
N SER A 388 -14.34 20.33 -8.85
CA SER A 388 -14.01 19.07 -8.18
C SER A 388 -13.88 19.19 -6.67
N MET A 389 -13.67 20.40 -6.15
CA MET A 389 -13.54 20.66 -4.71
C MET A 389 -14.83 20.39 -3.95
N TRP A 390 -15.99 20.60 -4.56
CA TRP A 390 -17.29 20.32 -3.95
C TRP A 390 -17.97 19.09 -4.55
N GLU A 391 -17.82 18.82 -5.85
CA GLU A 391 -18.40 17.63 -6.49
C GLU A 391 -17.75 16.31 -6.02
N GLY A 392 -16.55 16.36 -5.41
CA GLY A 392 -15.81 15.16 -4.98
C GLY A 392 -15.28 14.29 -6.12
N ARG A 393 -15.49 14.75 -7.36
CA ARG A 393 -15.18 14.07 -8.61
C ARG A 393 -14.60 15.06 -9.59
N THR A 394 -13.84 14.56 -10.55
CA THR A 394 -13.13 15.42 -11.49
C THR A 394 -13.54 15.08 -12.91
N ARG A 395 -14.15 16.04 -13.59
CA ARG A 395 -14.41 15.97 -15.02
C ARG A 395 -13.11 16.12 -15.80
N SER A 396 -13.04 15.54 -16.99
CA SER A 396 -11.92 15.72 -17.91
C SER A 396 -12.39 15.83 -19.36
N ASP A 397 -11.62 16.56 -20.15
CA ASP A 397 -11.69 16.45 -21.61
C ASP A 397 -10.75 15.33 -22.06
N TYR A 398 -11.17 14.58 -23.07
CA TYR A 398 -10.46 13.43 -23.63
C TYR A 398 -10.29 13.58 -25.14
N TYR A 399 -9.10 13.24 -25.63
CA TYR A 399 -8.75 13.32 -27.04
C TYR A 399 -8.02 12.05 -27.46
N THR A 400 -8.17 11.62 -28.72
CA THR A 400 -7.14 10.78 -29.34
C THR A 400 -5.99 11.66 -29.80
N VAL A 401 -4.78 11.11 -29.78
CA VAL A 401 -3.61 11.68 -30.44
C VAL A 401 -2.94 10.65 -31.32
N SER A 402 -2.64 11.03 -32.55
CA SER A 402 -1.83 10.23 -33.48
C SER A 402 -0.39 10.19 -32.99
N LEU A 403 0.13 8.99 -32.74
CA LEU A 403 1.55 8.81 -32.41
C LEU A 403 2.45 8.97 -33.62
N GLU A 404 1.88 9.02 -34.83
CA GLU A 404 2.61 9.44 -36.00
C GLU A 404 2.77 10.96 -35.97
N ASP A 405 1.77 11.75 -36.32
CA ASP A 405 1.93 13.18 -36.61
C ASP A 405 1.48 14.13 -35.48
N GLY A 406 1.02 13.61 -34.35
CA GLY A 406 0.55 14.40 -33.20
C GLY A 406 -0.81 15.06 -33.41
N SER A 407 -1.50 14.75 -34.52
CA SER A 407 -2.87 15.23 -34.75
C SER A 407 -3.81 14.73 -33.65
N ARG A 408 -4.72 15.61 -33.20
CA ARG A 408 -5.62 15.35 -32.07
C ARG A 408 -7.08 15.41 -32.50
N LYS A 409 -7.92 14.54 -31.95
CA LYS A 409 -9.38 14.55 -32.15
C LYS A 409 -10.08 14.49 -30.80
N LEU A 410 -10.99 15.43 -30.55
CA LEU A 410 -11.82 15.43 -29.33
C LEU A 410 -12.69 14.17 -29.31
N LEU A 411 -12.68 13.47 -28.17
CA LEU A 411 -13.51 12.29 -27.91
C LEU A 411 -14.67 12.62 -26.98
N ALA A 412 -14.37 13.29 -25.87
CA ALA A 412 -15.36 13.65 -24.87
C ALA A 412 -14.92 14.94 -24.18
N SER A 413 -15.89 15.74 -23.72
CA SER A 413 -15.63 16.96 -22.97
C SER A 413 -16.42 16.95 -21.67
N ALA A 414 -15.83 17.47 -20.61
CA ALA A 414 -16.42 17.56 -19.27
C ALA A 414 -16.95 16.21 -18.74
N ASP A 415 -16.29 15.10 -19.07
CA ASP A 415 -16.76 13.74 -18.74
C ASP A 415 -16.21 13.28 -17.39
N TYR A 416 -17.04 12.66 -16.55
CA TYR A 416 -16.62 12.04 -15.28
C TYR A 416 -15.96 10.66 -15.48
N GLY A 417 -16.14 10.05 -16.65
CA GLY A 417 -15.59 8.74 -16.99
C GLY A 417 -14.07 8.73 -16.94
N ARG A 418 -13.48 7.67 -16.37
CA ARG A 418 -12.03 7.46 -16.34
C ARG A 418 -11.62 6.46 -17.43
N TYR A 419 -11.31 7.00 -18.59
CA TYR A 419 -10.95 6.23 -19.79
C TYR A 419 -9.61 5.49 -19.61
N ARG A 420 -9.61 4.22 -20.00
CA ARG A 420 -8.45 3.31 -20.06
C ARG A 420 -8.35 2.72 -21.46
N LEU A 421 -7.20 2.20 -21.84
CA LEU A 421 -6.99 1.54 -23.13
C LEU A 421 -6.95 0.02 -22.98
N SER A 422 -7.54 -0.68 -23.95
CA SER A 422 -7.35 -2.12 -24.13
C SER A 422 -5.87 -2.43 -24.43
N PRO A 423 -5.39 -3.66 -24.19
CA PRO A 423 -3.99 -4.04 -24.39
C PRO A 423 -3.41 -3.64 -25.75
N GLN A 424 -4.09 -3.91 -26.87
CA GLN A 424 -3.62 -3.50 -28.21
C GLN A 424 -4.03 -2.06 -28.59
N GLY A 425 -4.68 -1.33 -27.68
CA GLY A 425 -5.14 0.03 -27.93
C GLY A 425 -6.28 0.14 -28.95
N LYS A 426 -7.00 -0.94 -29.27
CA LYS A 426 -8.15 -0.89 -30.20
C LYS A 426 -9.35 -0.18 -29.60
N TYR A 427 -9.51 -0.24 -28.27
CA TYR A 427 -10.64 0.36 -27.57
C TYR A 427 -10.16 1.24 -26.41
N ALA A 428 -10.82 2.37 -26.22
CA ALA A 428 -10.93 3.00 -24.92
C ALA A 428 -12.12 2.40 -24.17
N TYR A 429 -12.03 2.26 -22.85
CA TYR A 429 -13.13 1.75 -22.02
C TYR A 429 -13.15 2.41 -20.65
N TRP A 430 -14.34 2.54 -20.08
CA TRP A 430 -14.54 3.14 -18.76
C TRP A 430 -15.86 2.69 -18.15
N TYR A 431 -15.98 2.92 -16.85
CA TYR A 431 -17.24 2.89 -16.14
C TYR A 431 -17.70 4.34 -15.94
N ALA A 432 -18.94 4.62 -16.34
CA ALA A 432 -19.59 5.89 -16.09
C ALA A 432 -20.42 5.76 -14.81
N GLU A 433 -19.91 6.35 -13.72
CA GLU A 433 -20.57 6.28 -12.41
C GLU A 433 -21.96 6.95 -12.46
N THR A 434 -22.12 8.00 -13.26
CA THR A 434 -23.36 8.80 -13.39
C THR A 434 -24.58 8.02 -13.87
N ASP A 435 -24.39 6.98 -14.67
CA ASP A 435 -25.45 6.09 -15.15
C ASP A 435 -25.23 4.62 -14.77
N SER A 436 -24.16 4.34 -14.02
CA SER A 436 -23.74 3.01 -13.57
C SER A 436 -23.52 2.00 -14.70
N CYS A 437 -22.99 2.45 -15.84
CA CYS A 437 -22.75 1.63 -17.02
C CYS A 437 -21.27 1.52 -17.40
N TRP A 438 -20.89 0.37 -17.97
CA TRP A 438 -19.63 0.22 -18.69
C TRP A 438 -19.78 0.59 -20.15
N TYR A 439 -18.77 1.26 -20.68
CA TYR A 439 -18.68 1.68 -22.07
C TYR A 439 -17.36 1.27 -22.70
N THR A 440 -17.42 1.06 -24.00
CA THR A 440 -16.27 0.94 -24.90
C THR A 440 -16.38 2.02 -25.98
N LEU A 441 -15.24 2.42 -26.51
CA LEU A 441 -15.12 3.31 -27.65
C LEU A 441 -14.03 2.78 -28.57
N SER A 442 -14.37 2.50 -29.82
CA SER A 442 -13.40 2.08 -30.83
C SER A 442 -12.46 3.24 -31.16
N MET A 443 -11.16 3.01 -31.03
CA MET A 443 -10.14 4.02 -31.27
C MET A 443 -9.98 4.33 -32.77
N ALA A 444 -10.35 3.40 -33.65
CA ALA A 444 -10.19 3.55 -35.10
C ALA A 444 -11.21 4.52 -35.71
N ASP A 445 -12.48 4.43 -35.34
CA ASP A 445 -13.58 5.22 -35.91
C ASP A 445 -14.27 6.16 -34.89
N GLY A 446 -14.03 5.97 -33.59
CA GLY A 446 -14.66 6.73 -32.50
C GLY A 446 -16.04 6.24 -32.10
N LYS A 447 -16.48 5.05 -32.55
CA LYS A 447 -17.79 4.50 -32.22
C LYS A 447 -17.87 4.14 -30.73
N LYS A 448 -18.78 4.80 -30.00
CA LYS A 448 -19.10 4.52 -28.59
C LYS A 448 -20.18 3.44 -28.47
N VAL A 449 -19.99 2.49 -27.56
CA VAL A 449 -20.90 1.38 -27.28
C VAL A 449 -21.13 1.27 -25.78
N GLN A 450 -22.39 1.10 -25.37
CA GLN A 450 -22.79 0.81 -24.00
C GLN A 450 -22.83 -0.70 -23.80
N LEU A 451 -22.05 -1.23 -22.86
CA LEU A 451 -21.96 -2.66 -22.60
C LEU A 451 -22.94 -3.15 -21.54
N THR A 452 -23.24 -2.33 -20.54
CA THR A 452 -24.11 -2.71 -19.42
C THR A 452 -25.20 -1.67 -19.19
N THR A 453 -26.31 -2.08 -18.58
CA THR A 453 -27.34 -1.17 -18.05
C THR A 453 -27.71 -1.61 -16.64
N PRO A 454 -28.08 -0.72 -15.71
CA PRO A 454 -28.45 -1.11 -14.34
C PRO A 454 -29.66 -2.04 -14.27
N VAL A 455 -30.48 -2.08 -15.33
CA VAL A 455 -31.65 -2.97 -15.44
C VAL A 455 -31.24 -4.37 -15.86
N SER A 456 -30.32 -4.50 -16.82
CA SER A 456 -29.89 -5.80 -17.35
C SER A 456 -28.69 -6.40 -16.62
N PHE A 457 -27.85 -5.58 -15.99
CA PHE A 457 -26.59 -6.00 -15.40
C PHE A 457 -26.15 -5.07 -14.26
N LEU A 458 -26.03 -5.61 -13.05
CA LEU A 458 -25.61 -4.89 -11.84
C LEU A 458 -24.08 -4.81 -11.75
N ALA A 459 -23.49 -3.91 -12.54
CA ALA A 459 -22.05 -3.65 -12.55
C ALA A 459 -21.53 -2.86 -11.34
N TRP A 460 -22.43 -2.34 -10.50
CA TRP A 460 -22.18 -1.32 -9.49
C TRP A 460 -22.34 -1.86 -8.07
N ASP A 461 -21.71 -1.20 -7.10
CA ASP A 461 -21.76 -1.56 -5.69
C ASP A 461 -23.16 -1.36 -5.11
N GLU A 462 -23.95 -2.44 -5.12
CA GLU A 462 -25.32 -2.53 -4.58
C GLU A 462 -25.40 -2.11 -3.10
N GLU A 463 -24.27 -2.05 -2.39
CA GLU A 463 -24.17 -1.74 -0.96
C GLU A 463 -23.70 -0.30 -0.68
N ASN A 464 -23.62 0.55 -1.70
CA ASN A 464 -23.23 1.94 -1.58
C ASN A 464 -24.19 2.72 -0.67
N ASP A 465 -23.67 3.28 0.42
CA ASP A 465 -24.41 4.05 1.43
C ASP A 465 -23.86 5.47 1.63
N VAL A 466 -23.21 6.01 0.60
CA VAL A 466 -22.80 7.42 0.54
C VAL A 466 -23.70 8.17 -0.46
N PRO A 467 -23.97 9.48 -0.24
CA PRO A 467 -24.80 10.32 -1.12
C PRO A 467 -24.05 10.72 -2.40
N ASP A 468 -23.58 9.72 -3.14
CA ASP A 468 -22.84 9.85 -4.37
C ASP A 468 -23.02 8.60 -5.26
N TYR A 469 -22.67 8.69 -6.54
CA TYR A 469 -22.87 7.58 -7.47
C TYR A 469 -22.01 6.35 -7.09
N PRO A 470 -22.54 5.13 -7.23
CA PRO A 470 -21.85 3.91 -6.80
C PRO A 470 -20.67 3.56 -7.71
N ASN A 471 -19.61 3.03 -7.10
CA ASN A 471 -18.45 2.50 -7.82
C ASN A 471 -18.79 1.18 -8.54
N ALA A 472 -18.04 0.82 -9.58
CA ALA A 472 -18.15 -0.50 -10.20
C ALA A 472 -17.44 -1.61 -9.41
N HIS A 473 -17.90 -2.85 -9.59
CA HIS A 473 -17.18 -4.05 -9.14
C HIS A 473 -15.87 -4.31 -9.91
N GLY A 474 -15.65 -3.61 -11.03
CA GLY A 474 -14.40 -3.62 -11.80
C GLY A 474 -14.38 -4.64 -12.96
N THR A 475 -13.18 -4.97 -13.43
CA THR A 475 -12.95 -5.84 -14.59
C THR A 475 -11.86 -6.86 -14.28
N ALA A 476 -11.94 -8.07 -14.86
CA ALA A 476 -10.84 -9.04 -14.85
C ALA A 476 -9.77 -8.73 -15.90
N GLY A 477 -10.08 -7.87 -16.88
CA GLY A 477 -9.17 -7.46 -17.95
C GLY A 477 -9.71 -7.83 -19.33
N TRP A 478 -8.83 -7.77 -20.32
CA TRP A 478 -9.14 -8.05 -21.72
C TRP A 478 -8.62 -9.42 -22.13
N THR A 479 -9.29 -10.09 -23.05
CA THR A 479 -8.76 -11.30 -23.69
C THR A 479 -7.75 -10.94 -24.77
N GLU A 480 -7.08 -11.95 -25.32
CA GLU A 480 -6.16 -11.76 -26.44
C GLU A 480 -6.79 -10.96 -27.59
N ARG A 481 -5.96 -10.14 -28.25
CA ARG A 481 -6.32 -9.32 -29.42
C ARG A 481 -7.45 -8.31 -29.21
N ASP A 482 -7.75 -7.99 -27.95
CA ASP A 482 -8.86 -7.15 -27.51
C ASP A 482 -10.24 -7.71 -27.94
N GLU A 483 -10.36 -9.04 -28.05
CA GLU A 483 -11.61 -9.69 -28.52
C GLU A 483 -12.79 -9.57 -27.55
N SER A 484 -12.53 -9.48 -26.25
CA SER A 484 -13.57 -9.40 -25.23
C SER A 484 -13.07 -8.68 -23.97
N LEU A 485 -13.96 -7.94 -23.33
CA LEU A 485 -13.75 -7.34 -22.02
C LEU A 485 -14.42 -8.21 -20.94
N LEU A 486 -13.69 -8.55 -19.89
CA LEU A 486 -14.21 -9.33 -18.76
C LEU A 486 -14.63 -8.39 -17.62
N ILE A 487 -15.93 -8.30 -17.34
CA ILE A 487 -16.52 -7.39 -16.35
C ILE A 487 -17.01 -8.22 -15.15
N TYR A 488 -16.80 -7.70 -13.94
CA TYR A 488 -17.36 -8.28 -12.73
C TYR A 488 -18.77 -7.74 -12.47
N ASP A 489 -19.71 -8.61 -12.10
CA ASP A 489 -20.78 -8.16 -11.19
C ASP A 489 -20.32 -8.38 -9.74
N ARG A 490 -21.22 -8.28 -8.76
CA ARG A 490 -20.89 -8.53 -7.35
C ARG A 490 -20.17 -9.86 -7.15
N TYR A 491 -20.60 -10.91 -7.86
CA TYR A 491 -20.22 -12.29 -7.61
C TYR A 491 -19.44 -12.98 -8.74
N ASP A 492 -19.87 -12.79 -9.98
CA ASP A 492 -19.50 -13.56 -11.16
C ASP A 492 -18.63 -12.74 -12.14
N ILE A 493 -17.94 -13.47 -13.02
CA ILE A 493 -17.11 -12.91 -14.09
C ILE A 493 -17.84 -13.09 -15.42
N TRP A 494 -18.05 -12.00 -16.14
CA TRP A 494 -18.82 -11.98 -17.36
C TRP A 494 -17.96 -11.56 -18.55
N LYS A 495 -18.18 -12.20 -19.70
CA LYS A 495 -17.52 -11.87 -20.96
C LYS A 495 -18.43 -10.98 -21.81
N PHE A 496 -17.93 -9.81 -22.18
CA PHE A 496 -18.60 -8.85 -23.06
C PHE A 496 -17.86 -8.71 -24.38
N ASP A 497 -18.62 -8.66 -25.48
CA ASP A 497 -18.15 -8.21 -26.78
C ASP A 497 -18.00 -6.67 -26.74
N PRO A 498 -16.82 -6.10 -27.04
CA PRO A 498 -16.61 -4.66 -26.99
C PRO A 498 -17.49 -3.88 -27.98
N ASP A 499 -18.06 -4.52 -29.01
CA ASP A 499 -18.98 -3.92 -29.96
C ASP A 499 -20.47 -4.16 -29.61
N ALA A 500 -20.74 -4.89 -28.52
CA ALA A 500 -22.07 -5.33 -28.10
C ALA A 500 -22.87 -6.08 -29.20
N MET A 501 -22.17 -6.77 -30.11
CA MET A 501 -22.80 -7.56 -31.18
C MET A 501 -23.22 -8.97 -30.71
N LYS A 502 -22.74 -9.39 -29.55
CA LYS A 502 -23.04 -10.69 -28.92
C LYS A 502 -23.52 -10.47 -27.49
N GLU A 503 -24.45 -11.30 -27.07
CA GLU A 503 -24.96 -11.29 -25.70
C GLU A 503 -23.84 -11.60 -24.68
N PRO A 504 -23.84 -10.94 -23.51
CA PRO A 504 -22.88 -11.22 -22.45
C PRO A 504 -22.99 -12.66 -21.93
N VAL A 505 -21.85 -13.27 -21.61
CA VAL A 505 -21.80 -14.66 -21.12
C VAL A 505 -21.27 -14.69 -19.69
N ASN A 506 -22.04 -15.23 -18.75
CA ASN A 506 -21.57 -15.52 -17.40
C ASN A 506 -20.59 -16.70 -17.43
N LEU A 507 -19.31 -16.44 -17.18
CA LEU A 507 -18.27 -17.47 -17.26
C LEU A 507 -18.23 -18.36 -16.03
N THR A 508 -18.72 -17.89 -14.87
CA THR A 508 -18.64 -18.60 -13.59
C THR A 508 -19.96 -19.21 -13.13
N MET A 509 -21.11 -18.74 -13.61
CA MET A 509 -22.46 -19.32 -13.50
C MET A 509 -23.06 -19.52 -12.08
N ASN A 510 -22.25 -19.63 -11.03
CA ASN A 510 -22.70 -20.03 -9.69
C ASN A 510 -22.38 -19.01 -8.60
N GLY A 511 -21.65 -17.93 -8.89
CA GLY A 511 -21.23 -16.95 -7.89
C GLY A 511 -22.42 -16.35 -7.16
N ARG A 512 -23.36 -15.72 -7.89
CA ARG A 512 -24.55 -15.09 -7.30
C ARG A 512 -25.46 -16.07 -6.58
N LYS A 513 -25.62 -17.28 -7.11
CA LYS A 513 -26.42 -18.35 -6.50
C LYS A 513 -25.86 -18.78 -5.13
N ASN A 514 -24.54 -18.90 -5.04
CA ASN A 514 -23.85 -19.39 -3.84
C ASN A 514 -23.33 -18.26 -2.93
N ARG A 515 -23.52 -16.99 -3.33
CA ARG A 515 -22.96 -15.79 -2.69
C ARG A 515 -21.44 -15.87 -2.53
N ILE A 516 -20.77 -16.28 -3.61
CA ILE A 516 -19.31 -16.34 -3.71
C ILE A 516 -18.85 -15.32 -4.73
N SER A 517 -18.03 -14.37 -4.28
CA SER A 517 -17.44 -13.34 -5.13
C SER A 517 -16.11 -13.83 -5.70
N TYR A 518 -16.10 -14.15 -7.00
CA TYR A 518 -14.92 -14.60 -7.74
C TYR A 518 -14.16 -13.42 -8.34
N ARG A 519 -12.84 -13.37 -8.12
CA ARG A 519 -11.92 -12.41 -8.72
C ARG A 519 -10.73 -13.14 -9.32
N LEU A 520 -10.33 -12.75 -10.53
CA LEU A 520 -9.17 -13.32 -11.21
C LEU A 520 -7.88 -13.00 -10.44
N VAL A 521 -7.05 -14.02 -10.20
CA VAL A 521 -5.73 -13.86 -9.60
C VAL A 521 -4.70 -13.73 -10.72
N LYS A 522 -4.04 -12.57 -10.77
CA LYS A 522 -2.95 -12.32 -11.73
C LYS A 522 -1.64 -12.93 -11.19
N LEU A 523 -1.26 -14.10 -11.68
CA LEU A 523 -0.07 -14.84 -11.25
C LEU A 523 1.22 -14.35 -11.91
N ASP A 524 1.14 -13.86 -13.15
CA ASP A 524 2.22 -13.20 -13.86
C ASP A 524 1.88 -11.72 -14.04
N LYS A 525 2.72 -10.82 -13.50
CA LYS A 525 2.48 -9.37 -13.58
C LYS A 525 2.67 -8.82 -15.00
N GLU A 526 3.44 -9.50 -15.84
CA GLU A 526 3.70 -9.11 -17.22
C GLU A 526 2.59 -9.54 -18.19
N GLU A 527 1.73 -10.47 -17.78
CA GLU A 527 0.57 -10.87 -18.58
C GLU A 527 -0.38 -9.67 -18.74
N ARG A 528 -0.62 -9.23 -19.98
CA ARG A 528 -1.49 -8.08 -20.28
C ARG A 528 -2.92 -8.48 -20.65
N VAL A 529 -3.12 -9.75 -20.98
CA VAL A 529 -4.37 -10.32 -21.52
C VAL A 529 -4.73 -11.59 -20.77
N VAL A 530 -6.01 -11.92 -20.70
CA VAL A 530 -6.51 -13.17 -20.12
C VAL A 530 -6.63 -14.22 -21.22
N ASP A 531 -5.77 -15.23 -21.19
CA ASP A 531 -5.86 -16.38 -22.08
C ASP A 531 -7.03 -17.29 -21.66
N VAL A 532 -8.13 -17.24 -22.41
CA VAL A 532 -9.35 -18.00 -22.11
C VAL A 532 -9.19 -19.51 -22.24
N ASN A 533 -8.17 -19.97 -22.97
CA ASN A 533 -7.89 -21.38 -23.19
C ASN A 533 -7.03 -21.97 -22.06
N LYS A 534 -6.28 -21.14 -21.34
CA LYS A 534 -5.54 -21.59 -20.16
C LYS A 534 -6.46 -21.65 -18.94
N PRO A 535 -6.21 -22.61 -18.02
CA PRO A 535 -6.87 -22.57 -16.73
C PRO A 535 -6.46 -21.32 -15.94
N GLN A 536 -7.45 -20.60 -15.45
CA GLN A 536 -7.32 -19.38 -14.68
C GLN A 536 -7.53 -19.68 -13.20
N LEU A 537 -6.73 -19.05 -12.35
CA LEU A 537 -6.88 -19.11 -10.90
C LEU A 537 -7.77 -17.96 -10.43
N LEU A 538 -8.82 -18.28 -9.68
CA LEU A 538 -9.72 -17.30 -9.07
C LEU A 538 -9.57 -17.34 -7.56
N LYS A 539 -9.68 -16.17 -6.92
CA LYS A 539 -9.94 -16.05 -5.49
C LYS A 539 -11.44 -15.88 -5.29
N GLY A 540 -12.04 -16.72 -4.45
CA GLY A 540 -13.44 -16.63 -4.07
C GLY A 540 -13.59 -16.17 -2.62
N PHE A 541 -14.52 -15.25 -2.36
CA PHE A 541 -14.95 -14.86 -1.01
C PHE A 541 -16.42 -15.24 -0.81
N ASN A 542 -16.73 -16.03 0.21
CA ASN A 542 -18.11 -16.43 0.53
C ASN A 542 -18.73 -15.45 1.52
N GLU A 543 -19.74 -14.69 1.12
CA GLU A 543 -20.35 -13.66 1.96
C GLU A 543 -21.11 -14.22 3.18
N VAL A 544 -21.47 -15.50 3.18
CA VAL A 544 -22.19 -16.16 4.28
C VAL A 544 -21.21 -16.65 5.35
N THR A 545 -20.17 -17.38 4.95
CA THR A 545 -19.18 -17.91 5.91
C THR A 545 -18.08 -16.91 6.24
N LYS A 546 -17.92 -15.86 5.43
CA LYS A 546 -16.78 -14.92 5.37
C LYS A 546 -15.45 -15.59 5.00
N GLY A 547 -15.49 -16.86 4.57
CA GLY A 547 -14.32 -17.65 4.21
C GLY A 547 -13.79 -17.33 2.80
N ASN A 548 -12.54 -17.69 2.56
CA ASN A 548 -11.89 -17.53 1.26
C ASN A 548 -11.55 -18.90 0.64
N GLY A 549 -11.34 -18.91 -0.67
CA GLY A 549 -10.82 -20.07 -1.38
C GLY A 549 -10.14 -19.72 -2.70
N TYR A 550 -9.35 -20.66 -3.21
CA TYR A 550 -8.86 -20.66 -4.58
C TYR A 550 -9.66 -21.63 -5.43
N TYR A 551 -10.00 -21.19 -6.64
CA TYR A 551 -10.81 -21.92 -7.59
C TYR A 551 -10.13 -21.91 -8.97
N LYS A 552 -10.40 -22.94 -9.75
CA LYS A 552 -9.92 -23.08 -11.14
C LYS A 552 -11.09 -22.91 -12.09
N ALA A 553 -10.93 -22.03 -13.07
CA ALA A 553 -11.90 -21.87 -14.15
C ALA A 553 -11.18 -21.92 -15.51
N ARG A 554 -11.90 -22.23 -16.59
CA ARG A 554 -11.41 -22.08 -17.97
C ARG A 554 -12.43 -21.26 -18.73
N PHE A 555 -12.06 -20.07 -19.18
CA PHE A 555 -13.01 -19.11 -19.73
C PHE A 555 -13.40 -19.36 -21.19
N SER A 556 -12.85 -20.38 -21.83
CA SER A 556 -13.27 -20.85 -23.15
C SER A 556 -14.72 -21.36 -23.15
N THR A 557 -15.23 -21.83 -22.00
CA THR A 557 -16.59 -22.37 -21.86
C THR A 557 -17.14 -21.98 -20.49
N ALA A 558 -18.36 -21.44 -20.47
CA ALA A 558 -19.04 -21.10 -19.22
C ALA A 558 -19.27 -22.35 -18.36
N ALA A 559 -18.75 -22.35 -17.14
CA ALA A 559 -18.90 -23.44 -16.18
C ALA A 559 -18.60 -22.95 -14.77
N SER A 560 -19.22 -23.58 -13.76
CA SER A 560 -18.89 -23.34 -12.36
C SER A 560 -17.40 -23.55 -12.09
N PRO A 561 -16.69 -22.60 -11.46
CA PRO A 561 -15.30 -22.77 -11.06
C PRO A 561 -15.14 -23.99 -10.15
N LYS A 562 -14.11 -24.79 -10.41
CA LYS A 562 -13.76 -25.94 -9.59
C LYS A 562 -13.02 -25.45 -8.34
N GLU A 563 -13.53 -25.76 -7.17
CA GLU A 563 -12.83 -25.51 -5.91
C GLU A 563 -11.50 -26.29 -5.85
N LEU A 564 -10.43 -25.61 -5.49
CA LEU A 564 -9.11 -26.20 -5.25
C LEU A 564 -8.85 -26.33 -3.75
N ILE A 565 -9.13 -25.24 -3.03
CA ILE A 565 -9.02 -25.14 -1.57
C ILE A 565 -9.95 -24.01 -1.13
N ALA A 566 -10.86 -24.26 -0.19
CA ALA A 566 -11.70 -23.24 0.41
C ALA A 566 -11.99 -23.57 1.88
N GLY A 567 -12.27 -22.54 2.68
CA GLY A 567 -12.61 -22.74 4.08
C GLY A 567 -12.69 -21.45 4.88
N ASN A 568 -12.79 -21.62 6.19
CA ASN A 568 -12.97 -20.55 7.17
C ASN A 568 -11.62 -19.94 7.55
N TYR A 569 -10.96 -19.35 6.55
CA TYR A 569 -9.69 -18.66 6.66
C TYR A 569 -9.61 -17.58 5.58
N MET A 570 -8.67 -16.65 5.75
CA MET A 570 -8.30 -15.66 4.75
C MET A 570 -7.07 -16.15 3.98
N LEU A 571 -7.11 -16.01 2.66
CA LEU A 571 -5.99 -16.25 1.76
C LEU A 571 -5.53 -14.89 1.22
N ARG A 572 -4.29 -14.48 1.48
CA ARG A 572 -3.78 -13.16 1.03
C ARG A 572 -2.84 -13.30 -0.15
N SER A 573 -1.58 -13.47 0.16
CA SER A 573 -0.49 -13.48 -0.79
C SER A 573 -0.50 -14.78 -1.59
N ILE A 574 -0.31 -14.71 -2.89
CA ILE A 574 0.04 -15.88 -3.71
C ILE A 574 1.06 -15.46 -4.77
N TYR A 575 2.13 -16.23 -4.87
CA TYR A 575 3.20 -16.02 -5.84
C TYR A 575 3.51 -17.35 -6.52
N LYS A 576 3.54 -17.36 -7.85
CA LYS A 576 3.88 -18.54 -8.65
C LYS A 576 5.34 -18.47 -9.04
N ALA A 577 6.02 -19.61 -9.01
CA ALA A 577 7.30 -19.78 -9.66
C ALA A 577 7.14 -19.56 -11.18
N LYS A 578 8.06 -18.83 -11.79
CA LYS A 578 7.95 -18.43 -13.19
C LYS A 578 7.78 -19.64 -14.13
N ASN A 579 8.60 -20.67 -13.94
CA ASN A 579 8.75 -21.77 -14.90
C ASN A 579 8.00 -23.06 -14.49
N THR A 580 7.30 -23.07 -13.35
CA THR A 580 6.59 -24.24 -12.84
C THR A 580 5.23 -23.88 -12.23
N ASP A 581 4.42 -24.88 -11.89
CA ASP A 581 3.13 -24.69 -11.21
C ASP A 581 3.26 -24.58 -9.68
N HIS A 582 4.49 -24.41 -9.17
CA HIS A 582 4.71 -24.22 -7.74
C HIS A 582 4.31 -22.81 -7.31
N VAL A 583 3.68 -22.72 -6.16
CA VAL A 583 3.22 -21.47 -5.56
C VAL A 583 3.60 -21.40 -4.09
N ILE A 584 3.79 -20.18 -3.61
CA ILE A 584 3.76 -19.86 -2.19
C ILE A 584 2.57 -18.98 -1.89
N TYR A 585 1.94 -19.20 -0.74
CA TYR A 585 0.81 -18.40 -0.28
C TYR A 585 0.73 -18.33 1.23
N THR A 586 -0.03 -17.38 1.77
CA THR A 586 -0.32 -17.31 3.21
C THR A 586 -1.78 -17.63 3.47
N MET A 587 -2.01 -18.31 4.60
CA MET A 587 -3.33 -18.69 5.09
C MET A 587 -3.44 -18.27 6.55
N GLU A 588 -4.51 -17.56 6.90
CA GLU A 588 -4.64 -16.92 8.20
C GLU A 588 -6.09 -16.99 8.72
N SER A 589 -6.24 -16.97 10.04
CA SER A 589 -7.48 -16.66 10.73
C SER A 589 -7.17 -15.65 11.84
N PHE A 590 -8.12 -15.26 12.68
CA PHE A 590 -7.75 -14.51 13.88
C PHE A 590 -6.80 -15.32 14.80
N GLU A 591 -7.02 -16.64 14.90
CA GLU A 591 -6.21 -17.55 15.69
C GLU A 591 -4.94 -18.00 14.95
N GLN A 592 -5.00 -18.17 13.63
CA GLN A 592 -3.90 -18.72 12.86
C GLN A 592 -3.01 -17.61 12.29
N TYR A 593 -1.75 -17.57 12.75
CA TYR A 593 -0.69 -16.75 12.17
C TYR A 593 -0.56 -17.01 10.65
N PRO A 594 -0.34 -15.99 9.80
CA PRO A 594 -0.20 -16.10 8.35
C PRO A 594 1.12 -16.75 7.95
N ASP A 595 1.33 -18.01 8.33
CA ASP A 595 2.51 -18.76 7.93
C ASP A 595 2.57 -18.92 6.41
N LEU A 596 3.79 -18.96 5.88
CA LEU A 596 4.03 -19.19 4.46
C LEU A 596 3.88 -20.67 4.15
N HIS A 597 3.04 -20.97 3.18
CA HIS A 597 2.80 -22.30 2.65
C HIS A 597 3.36 -22.45 1.25
N TYR A 598 3.82 -23.65 0.93
CA TYR A 598 4.25 -24.08 -0.39
C TYR A 598 3.30 -25.14 -0.94
N ALA A 599 2.89 -24.99 -2.19
CA ALA A 599 2.01 -25.94 -2.88
C ALA A 599 2.25 -25.93 -4.39
N THR A 600 1.53 -26.79 -5.10
CA THR A 600 1.27 -26.68 -6.54
C THR A 600 -0.07 -25.97 -6.78
N LEU A 601 -0.31 -25.45 -7.99
CA LEU A 601 -1.56 -24.77 -8.37
C LEU A 601 -2.82 -25.63 -8.24
N ASP A 602 -2.72 -26.95 -8.03
CA ASP A 602 -3.86 -27.82 -7.73
C ASP A 602 -4.16 -27.94 -6.23
N PHE A 603 -3.31 -27.37 -5.37
CA PHE A 603 -3.42 -27.32 -3.91
C PHE A 603 -3.67 -28.67 -3.21
N LYS A 604 -3.39 -29.81 -3.87
CA LYS A 604 -3.62 -31.15 -3.29
C LYS A 604 -2.75 -31.42 -2.07
N LYS A 605 -1.55 -30.84 -2.03
CA LYS A 605 -0.63 -30.90 -0.90
C LYS A 605 -0.13 -29.49 -0.61
N SER A 606 -0.24 -29.08 0.64
CA SER A 606 0.30 -27.82 1.15
C SER A 606 1.29 -28.12 2.27
N ILE A 607 2.48 -27.52 2.18
CA ILE A 607 3.56 -27.67 3.15
C ILE A 607 3.77 -26.32 3.83
N ARG A 608 3.62 -26.26 5.14
CA ARG A 608 3.91 -25.06 5.92
C ARG A 608 5.42 -24.90 6.06
N LEU A 609 5.96 -23.77 5.60
CA LEU A 609 7.40 -23.47 5.61
C LEU A 609 7.80 -22.72 6.88
N THR A 610 7.09 -21.64 7.21
CA THR A 610 7.37 -20.85 8.41
C THR A 610 6.56 -21.37 9.60
N HIS A 611 7.02 -21.02 10.81
CA HIS A 611 6.39 -21.42 12.07
C HIS A 611 6.20 -20.20 12.98
N GLY A 612 5.75 -19.08 12.41
CA GLY A 612 5.45 -17.85 13.15
C GLY A 612 4.33 -18.02 14.17
N ILE A 613 3.45 -19.01 13.96
CA ILE A 613 2.45 -19.46 14.94
C ILE A 613 3.06 -19.84 16.30
N ASP A 614 4.32 -20.30 16.33
CA ASP A 614 4.96 -20.75 17.56
C ASP A 614 5.15 -19.61 18.58
N GLN A 615 5.25 -18.36 18.11
CA GLN A 615 5.31 -17.17 18.96
C GLN A 615 4.06 -16.98 19.83
N GLN A 616 2.92 -17.56 19.43
CA GLN A 616 1.66 -17.44 20.17
C GLN A 616 1.55 -18.39 21.35
N LYS A 617 2.29 -19.50 21.37
CA LYS A 617 2.13 -20.60 22.36
C LYS A 617 2.28 -20.14 23.80
N ASP A 618 3.14 -19.15 24.03
CA ASP A 618 3.42 -18.61 25.36
C ASP A 618 2.36 -17.60 25.82
N TYR A 619 1.40 -17.20 24.99
CA TYR A 619 0.45 -16.13 25.28
C TYR A 619 -1.00 -16.60 25.31
N LEU A 620 -1.83 -15.89 26.07
CA LEU A 620 -3.27 -16.05 26.01
C LEU A 620 -3.78 -15.53 24.65
N TRP A 621 -4.07 -16.44 23.71
CA TRP A 621 -4.49 -16.12 22.35
C TRP A 621 -6.01 -16.20 22.16
N GLY A 622 -6.62 -15.07 21.78
CA GLY A 622 -8.07 -14.97 21.65
C GLY A 622 -8.67 -15.71 20.45
N THR A 623 -10.01 -15.74 20.41
CA THR A 623 -10.82 -16.29 19.30
C THR A 623 -11.72 -15.23 18.70
N ALA A 624 -12.20 -15.44 17.46
CA ALA A 624 -13.17 -14.57 16.79
C ALA A 624 -14.49 -15.28 16.49
N GLU A 625 -15.62 -14.59 16.70
CA GLU A 625 -16.97 -15.09 16.43
C GLU A 625 -17.79 -14.06 15.65
N LEU A 626 -18.47 -14.50 14.58
CA LEU A 626 -19.46 -13.69 13.88
C LEU A 626 -20.78 -13.69 14.66
N VAL A 627 -21.31 -12.50 14.94
CA VAL A 627 -22.61 -12.31 15.56
C VAL A 627 -23.52 -11.49 14.66
N SER A 628 -24.84 -11.63 14.85
CA SER A 628 -25.83 -10.83 14.11
C SER A 628 -26.93 -10.32 15.02
N TRP A 629 -27.48 -9.17 14.67
CA TRP A 629 -28.58 -8.51 15.38
C TRP A 629 -29.42 -7.69 14.40
N ILE A 630 -30.51 -7.13 14.90
CA ILE A 630 -31.35 -6.19 14.16
C ILE A 630 -31.07 -4.79 14.70
N SER A 631 -30.73 -3.85 13.82
CA SER A 631 -30.56 -2.43 14.17
C SER A 631 -31.90 -1.78 14.53
N LEU A 632 -31.86 -0.59 15.13
CA LEU A 632 -33.08 0.15 15.51
C LEU A 632 -33.97 0.52 14.31
N ASP A 633 -33.40 0.59 13.09
CA ASP A 633 -34.12 0.81 11.84
C ASP A 633 -34.55 -0.51 11.13
N GLY A 634 -34.43 -1.65 11.80
CA GLY A 634 -34.97 -2.94 11.33
C GLY A 634 -34.07 -3.72 10.36
N ARG A 635 -32.82 -3.29 10.15
CA ARG A 635 -31.87 -3.97 9.24
C ARG A 635 -31.13 -5.08 9.98
N LYS A 636 -30.90 -6.22 9.32
CA LYS A 636 -30.00 -7.24 9.84
C LYS A 636 -28.56 -6.77 9.68
N LEU A 637 -27.82 -6.73 10.78
CA LEU A 637 -26.40 -6.40 10.83
C LEU A 637 -25.57 -7.57 11.33
N GLU A 638 -24.29 -7.53 11.01
CA GLU A 638 -23.28 -8.47 11.46
C GLU A 638 -22.12 -7.74 12.11
N GLY A 639 -21.31 -8.46 12.88
CA GLY A 639 -20.13 -7.93 13.54
C GLY A 639 -19.28 -9.05 14.10
N VAL A 640 -18.05 -8.74 14.46
CA VAL A 640 -17.10 -9.72 15.01
C VAL A 640 -16.90 -9.46 16.50
N VAL A 641 -17.01 -10.51 17.30
CA VAL A 641 -16.68 -10.52 18.73
C VAL A 641 -15.40 -11.30 18.91
N TYR A 642 -14.39 -10.64 19.46
CA TYR A 642 -13.12 -11.26 19.81
C TYR A 642 -13.07 -11.54 21.30
N LYS A 643 -12.77 -12.79 21.66
CA LYS A 643 -12.84 -13.29 23.04
C LYS A 643 -11.47 -13.73 23.56
N PRO A 644 -11.18 -13.60 24.88
CA PRO A 644 -9.98 -14.17 25.49
C PRO A 644 -9.85 -15.69 25.26
N ALA A 645 -8.61 -16.20 25.27
CA ALA A 645 -8.31 -17.63 25.08
C ALA A 645 -9.02 -18.55 26.10
N ASN A 646 -9.10 -18.08 27.33
CA ASN A 646 -9.69 -18.75 28.48
C ASN A 646 -11.09 -18.19 28.80
N PHE A 647 -11.84 -17.85 27.75
CA PHE A 647 -13.20 -17.34 27.88
C PHE A 647 -14.10 -18.33 28.63
N ASP A 648 -14.76 -17.84 29.67
CA ASP A 648 -15.70 -18.56 30.50
C ASP A 648 -17.02 -17.79 30.51
N PRO A 649 -18.10 -18.31 29.89
CA PRO A 649 -19.37 -17.60 29.81
C PRO A 649 -20.02 -17.33 31.19
N ALA A 650 -19.56 -17.97 32.27
CA ALA A 650 -20.01 -17.68 33.62
C ALA A 650 -19.31 -16.44 34.25
N LYS A 651 -18.22 -15.96 33.66
CA LYS A 651 -17.50 -14.76 34.11
C LYS A 651 -18.00 -13.51 33.40
N LYS A 652 -17.83 -12.37 34.08
CA LYS A 652 -18.09 -11.04 33.55
C LYS A 652 -16.78 -10.42 33.06
N TYR A 653 -16.78 -9.94 31.83
CA TYR A 653 -15.61 -9.34 31.18
C TYR A 653 -15.85 -7.87 30.85
N PRO A 654 -14.84 -7.00 30.98
CA PRO A 654 -14.87 -5.68 30.37
C PRO A 654 -14.87 -5.81 28.84
N MET A 655 -15.54 -4.88 28.16
CA MET A 655 -15.67 -4.87 26.71
C MET A 655 -15.19 -3.56 26.11
N ILE A 656 -14.54 -3.61 24.95
CA ILE A 656 -14.26 -2.43 24.12
C ILE A 656 -14.97 -2.58 22.79
N VAL A 657 -15.79 -1.58 22.44
CA VAL A 657 -16.41 -1.48 21.12
C VAL A 657 -15.47 -0.67 20.22
N SER A 658 -14.86 -1.32 19.23
CA SER A 658 -13.89 -0.73 18.30
C SER A 658 -14.37 -0.91 16.87
N PHE A 659 -14.68 0.19 16.19
CA PHE A 659 -15.41 0.18 14.91
C PHE A 659 -15.03 1.37 14.03
N TYR A 660 -15.46 1.32 12.76
CA TYR A 660 -15.25 2.41 11.80
C TYR A 660 -16.39 2.47 10.78
N GLU A 661 -16.59 1.40 10.01
CA GLU A 661 -17.72 1.24 9.10
C GLU A 661 -18.17 -0.24 9.09
N ARG A 662 -17.90 -0.98 8.02
CA ARG A 662 -18.23 -2.42 7.89
C ARG A 662 -16.95 -3.24 7.92
N ASN A 663 -16.85 -4.19 8.84
CA ASN A 663 -15.67 -5.01 9.08
C ASN A 663 -15.99 -6.50 9.32
N SER A 664 -17.26 -6.93 9.28
CA SER A 664 -17.63 -8.34 9.48
C SER A 664 -16.96 -9.30 8.48
N GLU A 665 -16.68 -8.82 7.26
CA GLU A 665 -15.90 -9.55 6.24
C GLU A 665 -14.44 -9.80 6.63
N THR A 666 -13.95 -9.13 7.69
CA THR A 666 -12.60 -9.30 8.24
C THR A 666 -12.52 -10.36 9.34
N LEU A 667 -13.57 -11.17 9.53
CA LEU A 667 -13.67 -12.24 10.55
C LEU A 667 -12.40 -13.09 10.66
N PHE A 668 -11.84 -13.52 9.52
CA PHE A 668 -10.65 -14.38 9.47
C PHE A 668 -9.35 -13.61 9.21
N ASN A 669 -9.34 -12.28 9.31
CA ASN A 669 -8.08 -11.55 9.20
C ASN A 669 -7.25 -11.78 10.46
N TYR A 670 -6.00 -12.19 10.28
CA TYR A 670 -5.03 -12.15 11.36
C TYR A 670 -4.66 -10.70 11.65
N ARG A 671 -4.93 -10.24 12.87
CA ARG A 671 -4.60 -8.88 13.31
C ARG A 671 -3.17 -8.90 13.83
N MET A 672 -2.18 -8.72 12.95
CA MET A 672 -0.77 -8.78 13.34
C MET A 672 -0.50 -7.92 14.60
N PRO A 673 -0.03 -8.51 15.72
CA PRO A 673 0.27 -7.75 16.92
C PRO A 673 1.23 -6.61 16.61
N GLU A 674 0.80 -5.39 16.85
CA GLU A 674 1.59 -4.20 16.55
C GLU A 674 1.26 -3.04 17.48
N PRO A 675 2.22 -2.15 17.77
CA PRO A 675 1.90 -0.86 18.35
C PRO A 675 1.11 -0.06 17.31
N HIS A 676 -0.21 -0.28 17.23
CA HIS A 676 -1.02 0.25 16.15
C HIS A 676 -1.13 1.78 16.24
N ARG A 677 -1.24 2.43 15.09
CA ARG A 677 -1.18 3.90 15.01
C ARG A 677 -2.48 4.61 15.39
N SER A 678 -3.61 3.90 15.42
CA SER A 678 -4.93 4.55 15.50
C SER A 678 -6.06 3.70 16.12
N THR A 679 -5.77 2.49 16.57
CA THR A 679 -6.79 1.61 17.19
C THR A 679 -6.14 0.78 18.28
N ILE A 680 -6.95 0.15 19.13
CA ILE A 680 -6.46 -0.91 20.01
C ILE A 680 -5.88 -2.09 19.21
N ASP A 681 -4.94 -2.82 19.82
CA ASP A 681 -4.48 -4.12 19.33
C ASP A 681 -5.36 -5.25 19.91
N TYR A 682 -5.99 -6.05 19.05
CA TYR A 682 -7.06 -6.96 19.50
C TYR A 682 -6.49 -8.11 20.33
N HIS A 683 -5.37 -8.71 19.91
CA HIS A 683 -4.74 -9.77 20.66
C HIS A 683 -4.24 -9.28 22.02
N PHE A 684 -3.64 -8.08 22.09
CA PHE A 684 -3.21 -7.47 23.34
C PHE A 684 -4.36 -7.33 24.34
N TYR A 685 -5.49 -6.77 23.90
CA TYR A 685 -6.64 -6.56 24.78
C TYR A 685 -7.32 -7.90 25.15
N ASN A 686 -7.47 -8.84 24.22
CA ASN A 686 -7.99 -10.17 24.52
C ASN A 686 -7.10 -10.95 25.49
N SER A 687 -5.78 -10.89 25.32
CA SER A 687 -4.78 -11.51 26.20
C SER A 687 -4.81 -10.92 27.62
N ASN A 688 -5.32 -9.70 27.76
CA ASN A 688 -5.54 -9.00 29.02
C ASN A 688 -7.00 -9.07 29.50
N GLY A 689 -7.81 -10.00 28.98
CA GLY A 689 -9.15 -10.27 29.51
C GLY A 689 -10.24 -9.29 29.07
N TYR A 690 -10.03 -8.53 28.00
CA TYR A 690 -11.11 -7.77 27.36
C TYR A 690 -11.83 -8.59 26.30
N ILE A 691 -13.13 -8.36 26.18
CA ILE A 691 -13.90 -8.66 24.96
C ILE A 691 -13.75 -7.48 24.01
N VAL A 692 -13.52 -7.72 22.72
CA VAL A 692 -13.54 -6.66 21.70
C VAL A 692 -14.73 -6.91 20.77
N PHE A 693 -15.58 -5.90 20.57
CA PHE A 693 -16.70 -5.95 19.65
C PHE A 693 -16.49 -4.98 18.49
N ASN A 694 -16.46 -5.51 17.26
CA ASN A 694 -16.35 -4.73 16.02
C ASN A 694 -17.63 -4.90 15.18
N PRO A 695 -18.64 -4.03 15.39
CA PRO A 695 -19.89 -4.06 14.64
C PRO A 695 -19.78 -3.43 13.24
N ASP A 696 -20.59 -3.92 12.30
CA ASP A 696 -20.88 -3.20 11.06
C ASP A 696 -21.83 -2.03 11.31
N ILE A 697 -21.58 -0.92 10.63
CA ILE A 697 -22.44 0.26 10.61
C ILE A 697 -22.89 0.52 9.18
N ARG A 698 -24.19 0.77 9.04
CA ARG A 698 -24.82 1.27 7.81
C ARG A 698 -25.29 2.70 8.05
N TYR A 699 -25.35 3.47 6.97
CA TYR A 699 -25.68 4.88 7.07
C TYR A 699 -26.95 5.24 6.32
N VAL A 700 -27.64 6.24 6.85
CA VAL A 700 -28.70 6.98 6.16
C VAL A 700 -28.18 8.38 5.89
N ASP A 701 -28.39 8.85 4.66
CA ASP A 701 -27.99 10.18 4.23
C ASP A 701 -28.54 11.27 5.16
N GLY A 702 -27.66 12.17 5.55
CA GLY A 702 -27.91 13.28 6.47
C GLY A 702 -27.73 12.96 7.94
N TYR A 703 -27.74 11.67 8.33
CA TYR A 703 -27.80 11.26 9.74
C TYR A 703 -26.75 10.20 10.11
N PRO A 704 -25.45 10.40 9.79
CA PRO A 704 -24.42 9.42 10.08
C PRO A 704 -24.25 9.10 11.58
N GLY A 705 -24.36 10.10 12.46
CA GLY A 705 -24.22 9.90 13.91
C GLY A 705 -25.36 9.08 14.49
N GLU A 706 -26.60 9.40 14.09
CA GLU A 706 -27.78 8.60 14.47
C GLU A 706 -27.70 7.18 13.91
N SER A 707 -27.28 7.02 12.65
CA SER A 707 -27.10 5.71 12.03
C SER A 707 -26.11 4.85 12.81
N CYS A 708 -24.99 5.44 13.27
CA CYS A 708 -24.04 4.78 14.17
C CYS A 708 -24.73 4.28 15.45
N TYR A 709 -25.47 5.16 16.14
CA TYR A 709 -26.22 4.79 17.36
C TYR A 709 -27.22 3.65 17.09
N ASN A 710 -28.02 3.76 16.03
CA ASN A 710 -29.06 2.80 15.64
C ASN A 710 -28.49 1.42 15.26
N CYS A 711 -27.30 1.39 14.66
CA CYS A 711 -26.60 0.15 14.34
C CYS A 711 -25.97 -0.47 15.60
N LEU A 712 -25.31 0.33 16.43
CA LEU A 712 -24.41 -0.15 17.48
C LEU A 712 -25.14 -0.56 18.76
N MET A 713 -26.11 0.24 19.22
CA MET A 713 -26.76 0.02 20.54
C MET A 713 -27.42 -1.35 20.67
N PRO A 714 -28.21 -1.86 19.70
CA PRO A 714 -28.80 -3.19 19.80
C PRO A 714 -27.75 -4.32 19.79
N GLY A 715 -26.64 -4.13 19.08
CA GLY A 715 -25.51 -5.08 19.08
C GLY A 715 -24.86 -5.17 20.47
N VAL A 716 -24.64 -4.04 21.13
CA VAL A 716 -24.13 -4.00 22.52
C VAL A 716 -25.13 -4.63 23.49
N ALA A 717 -26.41 -4.29 23.39
CA ALA A 717 -27.47 -4.87 24.22
C ALA A 717 -27.57 -6.40 24.04
N MET A 718 -27.41 -6.90 22.82
CA MET A 718 -27.36 -8.33 22.53
C MET A 718 -26.20 -9.02 23.25
N LEU A 719 -25.00 -8.43 23.27
CA LEU A 719 -23.85 -9.00 23.99
C LEU A 719 -24.03 -8.94 25.51
N ILE A 720 -24.61 -7.86 26.04
CA ILE A 720 -25.00 -7.77 27.45
C ILE A 720 -25.96 -8.91 27.81
N GLY A 721 -26.99 -9.13 26.98
CA GLY A 721 -27.99 -10.18 27.15
C GLY A 721 -27.43 -11.61 27.13
N LYS A 722 -26.23 -11.82 26.56
CA LYS A 722 -25.54 -13.12 26.64
C LYS A 722 -24.94 -13.41 28.03
N GLY A 723 -24.94 -12.45 28.94
CA GLY A 723 -24.65 -12.67 30.36
C GLY A 723 -23.17 -12.60 30.76
N TYR A 724 -22.23 -12.52 29.82
CA TYR A 724 -20.79 -12.50 30.13
C TYR A 724 -20.12 -11.10 30.02
N ILE A 725 -20.87 -10.05 29.70
CA ILE A 725 -20.36 -8.67 29.69
C ILE A 725 -20.66 -8.00 31.04
N ASP A 726 -19.67 -7.32 31.61
CA ASP A 726 -19.87 -6.37 32.70
C ASP A 726 -20.41 -5.05 32.14
N GLU A 727 -21.69 -4.77 32.38
CA GLU A 727 -22.39 -3.59 31.91
C GLU A 727 -21.77 -2.28 32.40
N LYS A 728 -21.03 -2.31 33.51
CA LYS A 728 -20.35 -1.13 34.08
C LYS A 728 -18.93 -0.93 33.54
N ALA A 729 -18.45 -1.82 32.68
CA ALA A 729 -17.09 -1.83 32.14
C ALA A 729 -17.07 -1.95 30.61
N ILE A 730 -17.91 -1.17 29.94
CA ILE A 730 -17.95 -1.07 28.48
C ILE A 730 -17.25 0.23 28.06
N GLY A 731 -16.20 0.14 27.25
CA GLY A 731 -15.55 1.28 26.61
C GLY A 731 -15.80 1.33 25.12
N ALA A 732 -15.52 2.47 24.49
CA ALA A 732 -15.47 2.57 23.03
C ALA A 732 -14.17 3.23 22.56
N GLN A 733 -13.73 2.84 21.37
CA GLN A 733 -12.53 3.36 20.74
C GLN A 733 -12.80 3.67 19.27
N GLY A 734 -12.43 4.87 18.84
CA GLY A 734 -12.51 5.25 17.43
C GLY A 734 -11.49 6.34 17.07
N HIS A 735 -10.98 6.28 15.84
CA HIS A 735 -10.06 7.29 15.29
C HIS A 735 -10.58 7.81 13.96
N SER A 736 -10.33 9.07 13.62
CA SER A 736 -10.82 9.70 12.38
C SER A 736 -12.36 9.69 12.33
N TRP A 737 -12.97 9.07 11.32
CA TRP A 737 -14.43 8.85 11.28
C TRP A 737 -14.97 8.12 12.51
N GLY A 738 -14.28 7.08 12.97
CA GLY A 738 -14.62 6.41 14.23
C GLY A 738 -14.52 7.36 15.43
N GLY A 739 -13.57 8.30 15.41
CA GLY A 739 -13.40 9.35 16.42
C GLY A 739 -14.61 10.30 16.46
N TYR A 740 -15.10 10.72 15.30
CA TYR A 740 -16.37 11.44 15.20
C TYR A 740 -17.52 10.62 15.82
N GLN A 741 -17.64 9.35 15.44
CA GLN A 741 -18.75 8.51 15.87
C GLN A 741 -18.78 8.30 17.39
N VAL A 742 -17.63 8.00 18.01
CA VAL A 742 -17.58 7.83 19.48
C VAL A 742 -17.78 9.15 20.21
N ALA A 743 -17.32 10.28 19.66
CA ALA A 743 -17.63 11.61 20.20
C ALA A 743 -19.14 11.93 20.12
N TYR A 744 -19.80 11.55 19.02
CA TYR A 744 -21.26 11.64 18.91
C TYR A 744 -21.96 10.77 19.95
N LEU A 745 -21.58 9.50 20.07
CA LEU A 745 -22.17 8.57 21.04
C LEU A 745 -22.03 9.05 22.49
N ALA A 746 -20.89 9.66 22.85
CA ALA A 746 -20.65 10.24 24.17
C ALA A 746 -21.70 11.28 24.57
N THR A 747 -22.37 11.93 23.60
CA THR A 747 -23.43 12.93 23.85
C THR A 747 -24.85 12.34 23.86
N ARG A 748 -25.00 11.05 23.55
CA ARG A 748 -26.30 10.37 23.36
C ARG A 748 -26.56 9.27 24.37
N THR A 749 -25.54 8.76 25.06
CA THR A 749 -25.68 7.68 26.04
C THR A 749 -24.57 7.73 27.08
N ASP A 750 -24.92 7.32 28.31
CA ASP A 750 -23.99 7.14 29.42
C ASP A 750 -23.54 5.67 29.59
N LEU A 751 -23.82 4.81 28.59
CA LEU A 751 -23.48 3.38 28.63
C LEU A 751 -21.98 3.13 28.72
N PHE A 752 -21.16 4.00 28.13
CA PHE A 752 -19.72 3.83 28.08
C PHE A 752 -19.06 4.36 29.36
N ALA A 753 -18.27 3.50 30.01
CA ALA A 753 -17.45 3.84 31.17
C ALA A 753 -16.24 4.71 30.80
N ALA A 754 -15.72 4.59 29.57
CA ALA A 754 -14.65 5.41 29.03
C ALA A 754 -14.61 5.38 27.50
N ILE A 755 -14.18 6.47 26.86
CA ILE A 755 -14.05 6.57 25.41
C ILE A 755 -12.66 7.07 25.02
N GLU A 756 -12.02 6.43 24.04
CA GLU A 756 -10.90 7.01 23.29
C GLU A 756 -11.40 7.50 21.93
N SER A 757 -11.12 8.77 21.63
CA SER A 757 -11.58 9.49 20.45
C SER A 757 -10.40 10.16 19.74
N GLY A 758 -9.79 9.44 18.81
CA GLY A 758 -8.64 9.90 18.03
C GLY A 758 -9.00 10.73 16.79
N ALA A 759 -8.28 11.83 16.56
CA ALA A 759 -8.43 12.82 15.50
C ALA A 759 -9.90 13.05 15.07
N PRO A 760 -10.80 13.41 16.01
CA PRO A 760 -12.23 13.43 15.74
C PRO A 760 -12.64 14.69 14.98
N VAL A 761 -13.79 14.62 14.30
CA VAL A 761 -14.56 15.80 13.88
C VAL A 761 -15.69 15.98 14.89
N VAL A 762 -15.68 17.07 15.66
CA VAL A 762 -16.74 17.35 16.65
C VAL A 762 -17.67 18.49 16.21
N ASN A 763 -17.24 19.26 15.22
CA ASN A 763 -17.96 20.40 14.66
C ASN A 763 -17.94 20.31 13.13
N MET A 764 -18.99 19.70 12.58
CA MET A 764 -19.18 19.51 11.14
C MET A 764 -19.21 20.85 10.39
N PHE A 765 -19.68 21.94 11.00
CA PHE A 765 -19.70 23.27 10.39
C PHE A 765 -18.30 23.83 10.18
N SER A 766 -17.50 23.95 11.24
CA SER A 766 -16.14 24.51 11.11
C SER A 766 -15.23 23.61 10.30
N ALA A 767 -15.42 22.29 10.39
CA ALA A 767 -14.64 21.33 9.63
C ALA A 767 -15.01 21.28 8.14
N TYR A 768 -16.24 21.62 7.75
CA TYR A 768 -16.65 21.75 6.34
C TYR A 768 -15.81 22.82 5.59
N GLY A 769 -15.64 23.98 6.21
CA GLY A 769 -14.86 25.09 5.65
C GLY A 769 -13.35 24.93 5.75
N GLY A 770 -12.86 23.82 6.32
CA GLY A 770 -11.44 23.56 6.49
C GLY A 770 -10.74 23.11 5.21
N ILE A 771 -9.41 23.18 5.23
CA ILE A 771 -8.54 22.63 4.18
C ILE A 771 -8.00 21.28 4.62
N ARG A 772 -8.03 20.31 3.70
CA ARG A 772 -7.31 19.05 3.83
C ARG A 772 -5.86 19.27 3.38
N TRP A 773 -5.00 19.75 4.28
CA TRP A 773 -3.61 20.13 3.99
C TRP A 773 -2.77 19.01 3.36
N GLY A 774 -3.13 17.73 3.60
CA GLY A 774 -2.52 16.58 2.94
C GLY A 774 -2.83 16.46 1.43
N SER A 775 -3.65 17.36 0.88
CA SER A 775 -3.97 17.47 -0.55
C SER A 775 -4.13 18.92 -1.06
N GLY A 776 -4.28 19.88 -0.15
CA GLY A 776 -4.63 21.26 -0.45
C GLY A 776 -6.12 21.49 -0.77
N LEU A 777 -6.92 20.44 -0.96
CA LEU A 777 -8.35 20.55 -1.28
C LEU A 777 -9.17 21.12 -0.12
N ALA A 778 -10.23 21.87 -0.43
CA ALA A 778 -11.34 22.08 0.48
C ALA A 778 -12.00 20.75 0.85
N ARG A 779 -12.64 20.69 2.02
CA ARG A 779 -13.23 19.46 2.54
C ARG A 779 -14.70 19.28 2.19
N SER A 780 -15.34 20.25 1.54
CA SER A 780 -16.78 20.28 1.25
C SER A 780 -17.31 18.97 0.66
N PHE A 781 -16.65 18.40 -0.35
CA PHE A 781 -17.05 17.14 -0.97
C PHE A 781 -17.13 15.96 0.03
N GLN A 782 -16.29 15.97 1.06
CA GLN A 782 -16.26 14.91 2.07
C GLN A 782 -17.57 14.86 2.85
N TYR A 783 -18.13 16.05 3.12
CA TYR A 783 -19.36 16.21 3.87
C TYR A 783 -20.58 16.04 2.98
N GLU A 784 -20.55 16.59 1.78
CA GLU A 784 -21.69 16.57 0.87
C GLU A 784 -21.93 15.18 0.27
N HIS A 785 -20.87 14.47 -0.12
CA HIS A 785 -20.97 13.29 -1.00
C HIS A 785 -20.39 12.00 -0.42
N THR A 786 -19.31 12.06 0.38
CA THR A 786 -18.57 10.85 0.77
C THR A 786 -18.75 10.52 2.25
N GLN A 787 -17.67 10.33 3.01
CA GLN A 787 -17.69 9.69 4.32
C GLN A 787 -18.61 10.37 5.34
N SER A 788 -18.75 11.71 5.34
CA SER A 788 -19.64 12.37 6.32
C SER A 788 -21.11 12.35 5.95
N ARG A 789 -21.47 12.00 4.71
CA ARG A 789 -22.85 11.68 4.29
C ARG A 789 -23.89 12.74 4.69
N LEU A 790 -23.59 14.04 4.70
CA LEU A 790 -24.54 15.08 5.09
C LEU A 790 -25.52 15.46 3.96
N ALA A 791 -25.21 15.05 2.72
CA ALA A 791 -26.11 15.12 1.56
C ALA A 791 -26.70 16.52 1.32
N GLY A 792 -25.86 17.55 1.43
CA GLY A 792 -26.21 18.96 1.22
C GLY A 792 -25.19 19.90 1.85
N THR A 793 -25.21 21.17 1.47
CA THR A 793 -24.30 22.21 1.99
C THR A 793 -24.78 22.76 3.34
N PRO A 794 -23.92 23.43 4.15
CA PRO A 794 -24.32 24.03 5.42
C PRO A 794 -25.42 25.10 5.28
N TRP A 795 -25.56 25.70 4.09
CA TRP A 795 -26.58 26.72 3.81
C TRP A 795 -27.92 26.12 3.41
N SER A 796 -27.91 24.95 2.76
CA SER A 796 -29.13 24.24 2.34
C SER A 796 -29.70 23.33 3.43
N THR A 797 -28.84 22.73 4.27
CA THR A 797 -29.21 21.77 5.31
C THR A 797 -28.57 22.09 6.67
N PRO A 798 -28.67 23.33 7.19
CA PRO A 798 -27.94 23.76 8.39
C PRO A 798 -28.19 22.89 9.63
N LEU A 799 -29.42 22.37 9.78
CA LEU A 799 -29.76 21.50 10.92
C LEU A 799 -28.98 20.18 10.90
N ARG A 800 -28.70 19.59 9.74
CA ARG A 800 -27.91 18.35 9.66
C ARG A 800 -26.49 18.55 10.19
N TYR A 801 -25.89 19.68 9.89
CA TYR A 801 -24.55 20.02 10.40
C TYR A 801 -24.58 20.29 11.90
N LEU A 802 -25.64 20.92 12.43
CA LEU A 802 -25.82 21.16 13.86
C LEU A 802 -26.02 19.84 14.62
N GLU A 803 -26.96 19.01 14.17
CA GLU A 803 -27.38 17.77 14.82
C GLU A 803 -26.28 16.71 14.85
N ASN A 804 -25.46 16.64 13.79
CA ASN A 804 -24.32 15.73 13.71
C ASN A 804 -23.05 16.28 14.37
N SER A 805 -23.05 17.48 14.95
CA SER A 805 -21.88 18.05 15.64
C SER A 805 -21.97 17.82 17.15
N ALA A 806 -21.16 16.89 17.66
CA ALA A 806 -21.10 16.58 19.10
C ALA A 806 -20.78 17.82 19.97
N LEU A 807 -20.05 18.81 19.42
CA LEU A 807 -19.69 20.05 20.11
C LEU A 807 -20.89 20.77 20.73
N PHE A 808 -22.03 20.81 20.04
CA PHE A 808 -23.22 21.55 20.51
C PHE A 808 -24.05 20.80 21.55
N THR A 809 -23.70 19.56 21.85
CA THR A 809 -24.34 18.73 22.89
C THR A 809 -23.32 18.21 23.90
N MET A 810 -22.17 18.88 24.00
CA MET A 810 -21.07 18.46 24.87
C MET A 810 -21.44 18.53 26.36
N ASP A 811 -22.43 19.36 26.73
CA ASP A 811 -23.04 19.45 28.06
C ASP A 811 -23.71 18.13 28.50
N LYS A 812 -24.02 17.22 27.57
CA LYS A 812 -24.62 15.92 27.86
C LYS A 812 -23.63 14.82 28.23
N VAL A 813 -22.35 14.95 27.86
CA VAL A 813 -21.33 13.90 28.07
C VAL A 813 -21.12 13.59 29.57
N GLN A 814 -21.32 12.36 30.03
CA GLN A 814 -20.93 11.94 31.38
C GLN A 814 -19.70 11.02 31.39
N THR A 815 -19.32 10.52 30.22
CA THR A 815 -18.22 9.57 30.05
C THR A 815 -16.85 10.28 30.02
N PRO A 816 -15.84 9.77 30.75
CA PRO A 816 -14.45 10.19 30.61
C PRO A 816 -13.91 9.97 29.18
N VAL A 817 -13.18 10.95 28.63
CA VAL A 817 -12.68 10.90 27.25
C VAL A 817 -11.17 11.08 27.15
N LEU A 818 -10.49 10.14 26.47
CA LEU A 818 -9.12 10.32 25.98
C LEU A 818 -9.16 10.78 24.52
N ILE A 819 -8.58 11.94 24.23
CA ILE A 819 -8.47 12.52 22.90
C ILE A 819 -7.02 12.35 22.43
N MET A 820 -6.79 11.82 21.25
CA MET A 820 -5.47 11.91 20.59
C MET A 820 -5.62 12.67 19.29
N HIS A 821 -4.95 13.80 19.15
CA HIS A 821 -4.96 14.56 17.89
C HIS A 821 -3.58 15.23 17.78
N ASN A 822 -2.98 15.23 16.58
CA ASN A 822 -1.66 15.81 16.38
C ASN A 822 -1.75 17.14 15.63
N ASP A 823 -0.85 18.05 15.94
CA ASP A 823 -0.84 19.42 15.40
C ASP A 823 -0.47 19.54 13.91
N ALA A 824 0.14 18.52 13.30
CA ALA A 824 0.43 18.46 11.87
C ALA A 824 -0.57 17.57 11.08
N ASP A 825 -1.76 17.33 11.64
CA ASP A 825 -2.82 16.57 10.98
C ASP A 825 -3.30 17.24 9.68
N GLY A 826 -2.94 16.64 8.54
CA GLY A 826 -3.36 17.08 7.22
C GLY A 826 -4.73 16.57 6.76
N HIS A 827 -5.41 15.74 7.56
CA HIS A 827 -6.68 15.08 7.26
C HIS A 827 -7.85 15.60 8.06
N VAL A 828 -7.68 16.00 9.32
CA VAL A 828 -8.71 16.62 10.19
C VAL A 828 -8.10 17.86 10.84
N PRO A 829 -8.76 19.04 10.82
CA PRO A 829 -8.15 20.25 11.35
C PRO A 829 -7.85 20.07 12.83
N TRP A 830 -6.63 20.37 13.25
CA TRP A 830 -6.17 20.29 14.64
C TRP A 830 -7.14 20.91 15.65
N TYR A 831 -7.78 22.02 15.25
CA TYR A 831 -8.75 22.71 16.08
C TYR A 831 -9.99 21.89 16.44
N GLN A 832 -10.31 20.80 15.74
CA GLN A 832 -11.41 19.91 16.16
C GLN A 832 -11.09 19.20 17.49
N GLY A 833 -9.86 18.70 17.66
CA GLY A 833 -9.41 18.13 18.94
C GLY A 833 -9.34 19.19 20.03
N ILE A 834 -8.89 20.40 19.70
CA ILE A 834 -8.83 21.53 20.64
C ILE A 834 -10.25 21.96 21.07
N GLU A 835 -11.19 22.11 20.12
CA GLU A 835 -12.59 22.43 20.40
C GLU A 835 -13.20 21.39 21.35
N TYR A 836 -12.93 20.11 21.13
CA TYR A 836 -13.40 19.04 22.00
C TYR A 836 -12.82 19.14 23.42
N PHE A 837 -11.50 19.20 23.55
CA PHE A 837 -10.82 19.25 24.85
C PHE A 837 -11.20 20.49 25.66
N VAL A 838 -11.21 21.67 25.02
CA VAL A 838 -11.54 22.93 25.69
C VAL A 838 -13.00 22.96 26.12
N ALA A 839 -13.94 22.43 25.33
CA ALA A 839 -15.34 22.34 25.70
C ALA A 839 -15.54 21.42 26.92
N MET A 840 -14.96 20.22 26.91
CA MET A 840 -15.02 19.28 28.03
C MET A 840 -14.41 19.88 29.30
N LYS A 841 -13.22 20.50 29.18
CA LYS A 841 -12.55 21.19 30.29
C LYS A 841 -13.40 22.34 30.85
N ARG A 842 -14.03 23.15 30.00
CA ARG A 842 -14.92 24.26 30.42
C ARG A 842 -16.12 23.75 31.22
N LEU A 843 -16.64 22.58 30.85
CA LEU A 843 -17.77 21.93 31.50
C LEU A 843 -17.37 21.11 32.75
N GLY A 844 -16.08 21.08 33.11
CA GLY A 844 -15.59 20.35 34.28
C GLY A 844 -15.66 18.83 34.13
N LYS A 845 -15.60 18.31 32.90
CA LYS A 845 -15.74 16.88 32.60
C LYS A 845 -14.36 16.21 32.48
N PRO A 846 -14.18 14.96 32.98
CA PRO A 846 -12.91 14.26 32.86
C PRO A 846 -12.49 14.06 31.40
N CYS A 847 -11.38 14.66 30.99
CA CYS A 847 -10.82 14.48 29.67
C CYS A 847 -9.30 14.68 29.64
N TRP A 848 -8.63 13.97 28.73
CA TRP A 848 -7.20 14.09 28.46
C TRP A 848 -6.96 14.29 26.97
N MET A 849 -5.86 14.96 26.62
CA MET A 849 -5.49 15.19 25.23
C MET A 849 -4.01 14.85 25.02
N LEU A 850 -3.77 13.93 24.07
CA LEU A 850 -2.43 13.56 23.62
C LEU A 850 -2.15 14.26 22.28
N ASN A 851 -1.03 14.98 22.21
CA ASN A 851 -0.49 15.57 20.98
C ASN A 851 0.94 15.06 20.77
N TYR A 852 1.16 14.28 19.72
CA TYR A 852 2.50 13.95 19.27
C TYR A 852 2.98 15.03 18.29
N THR A 853 3.64 16.05 18.82
CA THR A 853 4.05 17.24 18.06
C THR A 853 4.77 16.90 16.75
N GLY A 854 4.27 17.46 15.64
CA GLY A 854 4.76 17.27 14.29
C GLY A 854 4.36 15.95 13.63
N GLU A 855 3.61 15.08 14.30
CA GLU A 855 3.01 13.89 13.66
C GLU A 855 1.77 14.28 12.84
N PRO A 856 1.49 13.55 11.75
CA PRO A 856 0.30 13.79 10.92
C PRO A 856 -0.96 13.23 11.61
N HIS A 857 -1.96 12.83 10.82
CA HIS A 857 -3.25 12.30 11.31
C HIS A 857 -3.18 11.16 12.35
N TRP A 858 -2.02 10.52 12.51
CA TRP A 858 -1.71 9.49 13.50
C TRP A 858 -0.19 9.47 13.74
N PRO A 859 0.30 8.90 14.86
CA PRO A 859 1.72 8.69 15.08
C PRO A 859 2.34 7.79 14.00
N THR A 860 3.43 8.25 13.38
CA THR A 860 4.19 7.51 12.37
C THR A 860 5.50 6.96 12.93
N LYS A 861 6.14 7.66 13.88
CA LYS A 861 7.34 7.17 14.56
C LYS A 861 6.98 6.02 15.50
N ILE A 862 7.79 4.95 15.48
CA ILE A 862 7.55 3.75 16.30
C ILE A 862 7.45 4.08 17.79
N ALA A 863 8.31 4.96 18.31
CA ALA A 863 8.28 5.41 19.71
C ALA A 863 6.94 6.06 20.10
N ASN A 864 6.37 6.91 19.23
CA ASN A 864 5.09 7.57 19.47
C ASN A 864 3.92 6.58 19.42
N LYS A 865 3.99 5.57 18.54
CA LYS A 865 2.98 4.50 18.51
C LYS A 865 3.00 3.66 19.79
N ILE A 866 4.19 3.34 20.31
CA ILE A 866 4.37 2.61 21.57
C ILE A 866 3.77 3.42 22.74
N ASP A 867 4.11 4.71 22.84
CA ASP A 867 3.57 5.59 23.88
C ASP A 867 2.03 5.67 23.82
N PHE A 868 1.46 5.84 22.62
CA PHE A 868 0.02 5.90 22.42
C PHE A 868 -0.69 4.63 22.92
N GLN A 869 -0.18 3.46 22.55
CA GLN A 869 -0.76 2.18 23.01
C GLN A 869 -0.62 2.00 24.51
N LYS A 870 0.49 2.43 25.13
CA LYS A 870 0.68 2.37 26.59
C LYS A 870 -0.35 3.25 27.31
N ARG A 871 -0.49 4.52 26.92
CA ARG A 871 -1.44 5.46 27.56
C ARG A 871 -2.89 5.05 27.35
N MET A 872 -3.26 4.65 26.14
CA MET A 872 -4.61 4.16 25.85
C MET A 872 -4.96 2.92 26.68
N PHE A 873 -4.03 1.98 26.84
CA PHE A 873 -4.25 0.79 27.67
C PHE A 873 -4.41 1.13 29.15
N GLN A 874 -3.55 1.99 29.69
CA GLN A 874 -3.66 2.47 31.08
C GLN A 874 -5.00 3.20 31.32
N PHE A 875 -5.42 4.04 30.37
CA PHE A 875 -6.70 4.75 30.42
C PHE A 875 -7.89 3.78 30.51
N PHE A 876 -7.97 2.77 29.63
CA PHE A 876 -9.04 1.79 29.69
C PHE A 876 -8.96 0.92 30.96
N ASN A 877 -7.77 0.49 31.38
CA ASN A 877 -7.62 -0.30 32.61
C ASN A 877 -8.10 0.46 33.85
N HIS A 878 -7.82 1.76 33.96
CA HIS A 878 -8.31 2.57 35.07
C HIS A 878 -9.84 2.53 35.16
N TYR A 879 -10.53 2.78 34.04
CA TYR A 879 -11.99 2.89 34.04
C TYR A 879 -12.74 1.56 34.00
N LEU A 880 -12.25 0.59 33.24
CA LEU A 880 -12.94 -0.68 33.00
C LEU A 880 -12.50 -1.78 33.98
N LYS A 881 -11.32 -1.66 34.58
CA LYS A 881 -10.80 -2.63 35.56
C LYS A 881 -10.51 -2.05 36.94
N LYS A 882 -10.70 -0.73 37.12
CA LYS A 882 -10.47 -0.03 38.40
C LYS A 882 -9.01 -0.13 38.87
N GLU A 883 -8.07 -0.21 37.92
CA GLU A 883 -6.64 -0.04 38.23
C GLU A 883 -6.38 1.41 38.70
N ALA A 884 -5.26 1.64 39.39
CA ALA A 884 -4.88 2.97 39.84
C ALA A 884 -4.78 3.93 38.65
N MET A 885 -5.20 5.19 38.85
CA MET A 885 -5.02 6.23 37.83
C MET A 885 -3.52 6.42 37.57
N PRO A 886 -3.05 6.37 36.31
CA PRO A 886 -1.65 6.60 36.00
C PRO A 886 -1.26 8.07 36.22
N GLU A 887 0.02 8.32 36.52
CA GLU A 887 0.52 9.65 36.91
C GLU A 887 0.27 10.72 35.82
N TRP A 888 0.46 10.37 34.54
CA TRP A 888 0.14 11.31 33.44
C TRP A 888 -1.34 11.71 33.37
N MET A 889 -2.25 10.93 33.95
CA MET A 889 -3.67 11.29 34.02
C MET A 889 -3.98 12.18 35.23
N SER A 890 -3.36 11.94 36.38
CA SER A 890 -3.58 12.74 37.60
C SER A 890 -2.91 14.10 37.52
N ASP A 891 -1.62 14.12 37.16
CA ASP A 891 -0.74 15.29 37.32
C ASP A 891 -0.35 15.90 35.96
N GLY A 892 -0.49 15.13 34.88
CA GLY A 892 0.01 15.51 33.56
C GLY A 892 1.54 15.44 33.48
N VAL A 893 2.10 15.92 32.36
CA VAL A 893 3.56 16.10 32.21
C VAL A 893 3.83 17.57 31.91
N PRO A 894 4.42 18.34 32.85
CA PRO A 894 4.73 19.74 32.60
C PRO A 894 5.63 19.92 31.37
N ALA A 895 5.41 20.98 30.60
CA ALA A 895 6.18 21.24 29.38
C ALA A 895 7.70 21.38 29.64
N VAL A 896 8.08 21.83 30.83
CA VAL A 896 9.49 21.93 31.25
C VAL A 896 10.10 20.58 31.60
N GLU A 897 9.29 19.59 31.99
CA GLU A 897 9.74 18.25 32.39
C GLU A 897 9.75 17.26 31.22
N GLN A 898 8.98 17.52 30.15
CA GLN A 898 8.88 16.65 28.97
C GLN A 898 10.23 16.18 28.37
N PRO A 899 11.32 16.96 28.36
CA PRO A 899 12.62 16.48 27.90
C PRO A 899 13.32 15.49 28.85
N TYR A 900 12.88 15.39 30.10
CA TYR A 900 13.52 14.64 31.19
C TYR A 900 12.74 13.38 31.58
N GLU A 901 11.41 13.42 31.51
CA GLU A 901 10.53 12.32 31.93
C GLU A 901 9.38 12.05 30.95
N LEU A 902 8.86 10.82 30.98
CA LEU A 902 7.71 10.39 30.16
C LEU A 902 6.38 10.41 30.93
N GLY A 903 6.42 10.51 32.27
CA GLY A 903 5.24 10.54 33.15
C GLY A 903 4.44 9.23 33.25
N TYR A 904 5.10 8.07 33.26
CA TYR A 904 4.43 6.76 33.38
C TYR A 904 4.36 6.24 34.80
#